data_AF-A0A850MA01-F1
#
_entry.id   AF-A0A850MA01-F1
#
_cell.length_a   1.000
_cell.length_b   1.000
_cell.length_c   1.000
_cell.angle_alpha   90.00
_cell.angle_beta   90.00
_cell.angle_gamma   90.00
#
_symmetry.space_group_name_H-M   'P 1'
#
loop_
_entity.id
_entity.type
_entity.pdbx_description
1 polymer ?
#
loop_
_entity_poly.entity_id
_entity_poly.type
_entity_poly.pdbx_seq_one_letter_code
_entity_poly.pdbx_strand_id
1 'polypeptide(L)'
;MSKKRKIVAILLLLSLITIPCLNMEQGDIAVQETDDNIKLSVKNLIAIIGNAQFSLYASTGNGTASNPYIIENMIINNTIPGIPGIIINNTDAYFILRNCTIIDINNPFWNTGIYLRNVTNGEITNNNASNLPGIATGIYMEASRNNNISHNHFNRNFMGIFLNESCEENVLLNNSVDYTQGQCGIYFNRSHNNRVINNSASYCNNSILISYTWGICLDSSHGNTLINNIANNNTNEAIGIVLAYSDNTTLINNTANNNDGVFSGTGIALGDSHNNTLTNNVVINNLFYGIHSYDSSNNTFIINSAHNNSHGIYLQTDCNNNTLTSNTANNNKMNGISIESSDNNELTDNVVTNNTDYGIILSSSTLNRLTNNTARYNKKMGFCLNVSSNWNVLNNNTVTNNTQFGVYIDISCLANTFTNNEIVYNDGYGLQIRGNFSLFTRNIIILNNQCQAGYQADDQGLSNVWIDNIVDCFGDFDADGAQNRDEFITRTDLYDSDTDSDTLLDGYELANGTNPLDPDTDGDGLDDYSELFIHFTNATNSDTDNDNVTDFAELNVHSTNATNPDTDNDGLSDGNEINIHLTDPTSTDTDGDGLSDPDELGNNTNPSLPDTDNDGLSDLNELGNNTDPLDSDSDDDYLLDGVELSIGTDPNNSDTDGDGSIDGVEVGSGNDPLDPGDYPGKTLEDQNLLLLIFLLITIGVLVAAIFIFLKKRT
;
A
#
# COMPACT_ATOMS: atom_id res chain seq x y z
N MET A 1 -30.73 19.53 -5.77
CA MET A 1 -30.18 20.84 -6.16
C MET A 1 -29.03 20.63 -7.15
N SER A 2 -29.19 21.06 -8.40
CA SER A 2 -28.52 22.22 -9.02
C SER A 2 -27.01 22.07 -9.32
N LYS A 3 -26.73 22.00 -10.63
CA LYS A 3 -25.45 22.11 -11.36
C LYS A 3 -24.54 23.27 -10.89
N LYS A 4 -23.21 23.03 -10.90
CA LYS A 4 -22.19 23.67 -11.80
C LYS A 4 -20.76 23.31 -11.35
N ARG A 5 -20.06 22.46 -12.11
CA ARG A 5 -18.93 22.80 -13.02
C ARG A 5 -17.72 23.50 -12.39
N LYS A 6 -16.61 22.76 -12.24
CA LYS A 6 -15.29 23.20 -12.74
C LYS A 6 -14.61 22.04 -13.47
N ILE A 7 -14.23 22.34 -14.72
CA ILE A 7 -13.39 21.52 -15.61
C ILE A 7 -11.96 22.00 -15.40
N VAL A 8 -11.02 21.09 -15.13
CA VAL A 8 -9.69 21.02 -15.79
C VAL A 8 -9.26 19.55 -15.76
N ALA A 9 -8.98 19.00 -16.95
CA ALA A 9 -8.44 17.67 -17.16
C ALA A 9 -6.91 17.66 -16.95
N ILE A 10 -6.35 16.50 -16.56
CA ILE A 10 -5.27 15.79 -17.28
C ILE A 10 -4.95 14.45 -16.57
N LEU A 11 -5.23 13.38 -17.33
CA LEU A 11 -4.72 12.00 -17.38
C LEU A 11 -3.53 11.55 -16.48
N LEU A 12 -3.70 10.38 -15.85
CA LEU A 12 -2.76 9.23 -15.78
C LEU A 12 -3.46 8.10 -14.96
N LEU A 13 -4.11 7.11 -15.59
CA LEU A 13 -3.57 5.81 -16.06
C LEU A 13 -2.76 5.03 -15.00
N LEU A 14 -3.33 3.95 -14.47
CA LEU A 14 -2.77 2.59 -14.47
C LEU A 14 -3.68 1.62 -13.71
N SER A 15 -4.57 0.95 -14.46
CA SER A 15 -5.14 -0.33 -14.09
C SER A 15 -4.66 -1.38 -15.08
N LEU A 16 -4.25 -2.53 -14.53
CA LEU A 16 -4.41 -3.87 -15.08
C LEU A 16 -4.23 -4.04 -16.61
N ILE A 17 -3.06 -4.52 -17.02
CA ILE A 17 -2.98 -5.47 -18.14
C ILE A 17 -1.90 -6.52 -17.81
N THR A 18 -2.37 -7.72 -17.49
CA THR A 18 -1.66 -8.98 -17.68
C THR A 18 -1.50 -9.22 -19.19
N ILE A 19 -0.29 -9.53 -19.65
CA ILE A 19 -0.09 -10.07 -21.01
C ILE A 19 0.69 -11.39 -20.89
N PRO A 20 0.13 -12.52 -21.37
CA PRO A 20 0.87 -13.76 -21.47
C PRO A 20 1.78 -13.74 -22.70
N CYS A 21 2.90 -14.44 -22.54
CA CYS A 21 3.77 -14.97 -23.57
C CYS A 21 2.97 -15.46 -24.80
N LEU A 22 3.25 -14.89 -25.98
CA LEU A 22 2.87 -15.48 -27.27
C LEU A 22 4.07 -15.47 -28.22
N ASN A 23 4.40 -16.68 -28.67
CA ASN A 23 5.28 -17.08 -29.76
C ASN A 23 5.59 -15.97 -30.78
N MET A 24 6.87 -15.61 -30.90
CA MET A 24 7.40 -15.09 -32.15
C MET A 24 7.78 -16.27 -33.04
N GLU A 25 6.90 -16.55 -33.99
CA GLU A 25 7.27 -17.26 -35.21
C GLU A 25 8.38 -16.51 -35.96
N GLN A 26 9.17 -17.31 -36.66
CA GLN A 26 10.26 -16.97 -37.56
C GLN A 26 9.82 -15.89 -38.57
N GLY A 27 10.14 -14.63 -38.26
CA GLY A 27 9.93 -13.49 -39.15
C GLY A 27 11.14 -13.24 -40.03
N ASP A 28 10.96 -13.41 -41.33
CA ASP A 28 11.90 -13.04 -42.38
C ASP A 28 12.44 -11.61 -42.20
N ILE A 29 13.72 -11.45 -42.52
CA ILE A 29 14.45 -10.18 -42.53
C ILE A 29 13.81 -9.27 -43.59
N ALA A 30 12.96 -8.34 -43.16
CA ALA A 30 12.60 -7.20 -43.98
C ALA A 30 13.77 -6.20 -43.96
N VAL A 31 14.51 -6.15 -45.06
CA VAL A 31 15.45 -5.08 -45.36
C VAL A 31 14.63 -3.79 -45.47
N GLN A 32 14.79 -2.89 -44.50
CA GLN A 32 14.34 -1.51 -44.64
C GLN A 32 15.27 -0.85 -45.67
N GLU A 33 14.73 -0.50 -46.83
CA GLU A 33 15.42 0.39 -47.76
C GLU A 33 15.61 1.76 -47.11
N THR A 34 16.84 2.24 -47.27
CA THR A 34 17.50 3.38 -46.65
C THR A 34 16.88 4.74 -46.98
N ASP A 35 16.90 5.65 -46.01
CA ASP A 35 17.02 7.09 -46.31
C ASP A 35 18.48 7.53 -46.14
N ASP A 36 18.96 8.26 -47.14
CA ASP A 36 20.25 8.95 -47.29
C ASP A 36 21.55 8.14 -47.27
N ASN A 37 22.07 7.83 -48.48
CA ASN A 37 23.48 7.73 -48.92
C ASN A 37 24.60 7.77 -47.85
N ILE A 38 24.56 6.94 -46.81
CA ILE A 38 25.73 6.67 -45.96
C ILE A 38 26.67 5.84 -46.82
N LYS A 39 27.70 6.49 -47.35
CA LYS A 39 28.75 5.84 -48.13
C LYS A 39 29.59 4.98 -47.20
N LEU A 40 29.17 3.73 -47.00
CA LEU A 40 29.91 2.74 -46.22
C LEU A 40 31.27 2.49 -46.88
N SER A 41 32.36 2.68 -46.12
CA SER A 41 33.70 2.39 -46.62
C SER A 41 34.12 0.98 -46.22
N VAL A 42 34.63 0.20 -47.19
CA VAL A 42 35.13 -1.16 -46.92
C VAL A 42 36.62 -1.08 -46.59
N LYS A 43 37.03 -1.69 -45.47
CA LYS A 43 38.42 -1.79 -45.02
C LYS A 43 38.77 -3.24 -44.73
N ASN A 44 40.02 -3.60 -45.00
CA ASN A 44 40.52 -4.93 -44.62
C ASN A 44 40.84 -4.99 -43.13
N LEU A 45 41.49 -3.96 -42.59
CA LEU A 45 41.97 -3.89 -41.21
C LEU A 45 42.05 -2.44 -40.76
N ILE A 46 41.70 -2.19 -39.49
CA ILE A 46 42.04 -0.94 -38.79
C ILE A 46 43.06 -1.29 -37.70
N ALA A 47 44.26 -0.72 -37.79
CA ALA A 47 45.33 -0.97 -36.82
C ALA A 47 45.92 0.34 -36.33
N ILE A 48 45.51 0.75 -35.13
CA ILE A 48 45.98 1.95 -34.43
C ILE A 48 46.91 1.49 -33.33
N ILE A 49 48.21 1.77 -33.48
CA ILE A 49 49.26 1.35 -32.55
C ILE A 49 49.94 2.61 -32.00
N GLY A 50 49.16 3.42 -31.29
CA GLY A 50 49.55 4.75 -30.81
C GLY A 50 48.76 5.90 -31.44
N ASN A 51 48.86 7.08 -30.82
CA ASN A 51 48.07 8.26 -31.18
C ASN A 51 48.30 8.76 -32.62
N ALA A 52 49.51 8.56 -33.17
CA ALA A 52 49.85 9.07 -34.51
C ALA A 52 49.05 8.40 -35.64
N GLN A 53 48.66 7.13 -35.44
CA GLN A 53 47.99 6.32 -36.44
C GLN A 53 46.50 6.67 -36.59
N PHE A 54 45.89 7.43 -35.69
CA PHE A 54 44.52 7.90 -35.86
C PHE A 54 44.34 8.72 -37.14
N SER A 55 45.36 9.49 -37.54
CA SER A 55 45.33 10.29 -38.78
C SER A 55 45.12 9.47 -40.07
N LEU A 56 45.34 8.15 -40.02
CA LEU A 56 45.17 7.23 -41.15
C LEU A 56 43.72 6.71 -41.29
N TYR A 57 42.95 6.73 -40.21
CA TYR A 57 41.65 6.04 -40.12
C TYR A 57 40.51 6.95 -39.70
N ALA A 58 40.78 8.00 -38.92
CA ALA A 58 39.78 8.94 -38.46
C ALA A 58 39.33 9.85 -39.62
N SER A 59 38.03 10.08 -39.73
CA SER A 59 37.44 11.03 -40.68
C SER A 59 37.70 12.48 -40.27
N THR A 60 37.69 12.75 -38.96
CA THR A 60 37.87 14.06 -38.34
C THR A 60 38.40 13.90 -36.91
N GLY A 61 38.68 15.02 -36.24
CA GLY A 61 39.11 15.06 -34.84
C GLY A 61 40.61 15.28 -34.65
N ASN A 62 40.99 15.63 -33.42
CA ASN A 62 42.40 15.81 -33.02
C ASN A 62 42.80 15.04 -31.76
N GLY A 63 41.92 14.17 -31.24
CA GLY A 63 42.21 13.31 -30.10
C GLY A 63 42.04 13.97 -28.73
N THR A 64 41.48 15.17 -28.66
CA THR A 64 41.17 15.85 -27.39
C THR A 64 39.74 15.59 -26.96
N ALA A 65 39.42 15.74 -25.67
CA ALA A 65 38.07 15.52 -25.14
C ALA A 65 36.99 16.35 -25.86
N SER A 66 37.31 17.59 -26.26
CA SER A 66 36.39 18.47 -26.98
C SER A 66 36.32 18.20 -28.48
N ASN A 67 37.26 17.44 -29.03
CA ASN A 67 37.35 17.13 -30.45
C ASN A 67 37.99 15.73 -30.67
N PRO A 68 37.30 14.65 -30.27
CA PRO A 68 37.82 13.29 -30.35
C PRO A 68 38.05 12.85 -31.79
N TYR A 69 38.97 11.92 -32.02
CA TYR A 69 39.10 11.27 -33.33
C TYR A 69 37.84 10.48 -33.66
N ILE A 70 37.29 10.62 -34.87
CA ILE A 70 36.05 9.93 -35.29
C ILE A 70 36.36 8.84 -36.30
N ILE A 71 36.05 7.59 -35.98
CA ILE A 71 36.13 6.43 -36.88
C ILE A 71 34.71 5.88 -37.04
N GLU A 72 34.14 5.96 -38.24
CA GLU A 72 32.72 5.65 -38.40
C GLU A 72 32.31 5.09 -39.77
N ASN A 73 31.15 4.44 -39.81
CA ASN A 73 30.44 4.01 -41.02
C ASN A 73 31.31 3.10 -41.91
N MET A 74 31.98 2.12 -41.31
CA MET A 74 32.89 1.21 -42.01
C MET A 74 32.40 -0.23 -41.97
N ILE A 75 32.64 -0.97 -43.06
CA ILE A 75 32.57 -2.43 -43.07
C ILE A 75 34.01 -2.95 -43.01
N ILE A 76 34.31 -3.75 -42.00
CA ILE A 76 35.61 -4.39 -41.82
C ILE A 76 35.49 -5.87 -42.21
N ASN A 77 36.23 -6.23 -43.26
CA ASN A 77 36.35 -7.61 -43.74
C ASN A 77 37.83 -8.00 -43.73
N ASN A 78 38.28 -8.60 -42.62
CA ASN A 78 39.67 -8.98 -42.46
C ASN A 78 39.89 -10.43 -42.88
N THR A 79 40.40 -10.63 -44.09
CA THR A 79 40.71 -11.98 -44.59
C THR A 79 42.03 -12.55 -44.06
N ILE A 80 42.77 -11.81 -43.21
CA ILE A 80 44.06 -12.25 -42.67
C ILE A 80 43.82 -13.11 -41.41
N PRO A 81 44.24 -14.39 -41.40
CA PRO A 81 44.02 -15.27 -40.27
C PRO A 81 44.74 -14.79 -38.99
N GLY A 82 44.01 -14.73 -37.88
CA GLY A 82 44.57 -14.53 -36.53
C GLY A 82 44.85 -13.07 -36.18
N ILE A 83 44.35 -12.14 -37.00
CA ILE A 83 44.45 -10.71 -36.76
C ILE A 83 43.04 -10.19 -36.47
N PRO A 84 42.82 -9.45 -35.37
CA PRO A 84 41.53 -8.82 -35.12
C PRO A 84 41.09 -7.87 -36.25
N GLY A 85 39.78 -7.67 -36.43
CA GLY A 85 39.26 -6.75 -37.45
C GLY A 85 39.64 -5.29 -37.18
N ILE A 86 39.52 -4.88 -35.91
CA ILE A 86 39.94 -3.58 -35.41
C ILE A 86 40.90 -3.80 -34.24
N ILE A 87 42.07 -3.17 -34.31
CA ILE A 87 43.10 -3.17 -33.27
C ILE A 87 43.35 -1.73 -32.86
N ILE A 88 43.18 -1.42 -31.58
CA ILE A 88 43.55 -0.13 -30.99
C ILE A 88 44.42 -0.41 -29.77
N ASN A 89 45.68 0.01 -29.85
CA ASN A 89 46.68 -0.25 -28.83
C ASN A 89 47.36 1.05 -28.40
N ASN A 90 47.70 1.14 -27.11
CA ASN A 90 48.58 2.16 -26.53
C ASN A 90 48.15 3.58 -26.86
N THR A 91 46.93 3.96 -26.48
CA THR A 91 46.42 5.30 -26.72
C THR A 91 45.67 5.84 -25.52
N ASP A 92 45.91 7.11 -25.23
CA ASP A 92 45.20 7.95 -24.26
C ASP A 92 44.37 9.05 -24.96
N ALA A 93 44.40 9.09 -26.30
CA ALA A 93 43.66 10.05 -27.09
C ALA A 93 42.16 9.76 -27.00
N TYR A 94 41.34 10.80 -26.98
CA TYR A 94 39.90 10.67 -27.05
C TYR A 94 39.49 10.26 -28.47
N PHE A 95 38.72 9.19 -28.60
CA PHE A 95 38.21 8.75 -29.90
C PHE A 95 36.81 8.16 -29.80
N ILE A 96 36.07 8.23 -30.91
CA ILE A 96 34.76 7.62 -31.10
C ILE A 96 34.87 6.63 -32.25
N LEU A 97 34.59 5.36 -31.97
CA LEU A 97 34.42 4.28 -32.94
C LEU A 97 32.92 3.95 -33.03
N ARG A 98 32.27 4.25 -34.15
CA ARG A 98 30.81 4.05 -34.26
C ARG A 98 30.29 3.57 -35.60
N ASN A 99 29.15 2.88 -35.59
CA ASN A 99 28.46 2.42 -36.80
C ASN A 99 29.36 1.56 -37.71
N CYS A 100 30.29 0.80 -37.12
CA CYS A 100 31.15 -0.11 -37.86
C CYS A 100 30.63 -1.55 -37.77
N THR A 101 30.66 -2.27 -38.89
CA THR A 101 30.26 -3.68 -38.97
C THR A 101 31.46 -4.56 -39.33
N ILE A 102 31.72 -5.58 -38.52
CA ILE A 102 32.81 -6.55 -38.71
C ILE A 102 32.18 -7.88 -39.17
N ILE A 103 32.56 -8.41 -40.34
CA ILE A 103 31.81 -9.51 -41.01
C ILE A 103 32.58 -10.80 -41.28
N ASP A 104 33.88 -10.74 -41.58
CA ASP A 104 34.63 -11.92 -42.02
C ASP A 104 36.03 -11.83 -41.43
N ILE A 105 36.32 -12.78 -40.55
CA ILE A 105 37.66 -12.95 -39.99
C ILE A 105 37.98 -14.43 -40.11
N ASN A 106 38.47 -14.84 -41.28
CA ASN A 106 38.79 -16.22 -41.66
C ASN A 106 39.88 -16.85 -40.75
N ASN A 107 39.53 -17.19 -39.51
CA ASN A 107 40.37 -18.02 -38.64
C ASN A 107 39.53 -18.78 -37.59
N PRO A 108 39.66 -20.12 -37.51
CA PRO A 108 39.05 -20.91 -36.43
C PRO A 108 39.70 -20.77 -35.04
N PHE A 109 40.87 -20.13 -34.89
CA PHE A 109 41.62 -20.06 -33.63
C PHE A 109 41.94 -18.60 -33.19
N TRP A 110 41.58 -18.26 -31.95
CA TRP A 110 41.80 -16.99 -31.21
C TRP A 110 41.59 -15.73 -32.05
N ASN A 111 40.33 -15.38 -32.25
CA ASN A 111 39.94 -14.28 -33.12
C ASN A 111 39.14 -13.22 -32.35
N THR A 112 39.22 -11.96 -32.75
CA THR A 112 38.53 -10.86 -32.07
C THR A 112 37.98 -9.86 -33.08
N GLY A 113 36.73 -9.42 -32.92
CA GLY A 113 36.17 -8.34 -33.73
C GLY A 113 36.91 -7.03 -33.47
N ILE A 114 36.85 -6.57 -32.22
CA ILE A 114 37.50 -5.34 -31.74
C ILE A 114 38.47 -5.68 -30.60
N TYR A 115 39.75 -5.37 -30.77
CA TYR A 115 40.79 -5.60 -29.76
C TYR A 115 41.34 -4.27 -29.24
N LEU A 116 41.24 -4.06 -27.92
CA LEU A 116 41.73 -2.88 -27.21
C LEU A 116 42.81 -3.30 -26.20
N ARG A 117 44.02 -2.74 -26.29
CA ARG A 117 45.09 -2.98 -25.30
C ARG A 117 45.72 -1.68 -24.84
N ASN A 118 45.74 -1.43 -23.54
CA ASN A 118 46.28 -0.19 -22.96
C ASN A 118 45.63 1.04 -23.62
N VAL A 119 44.30 1.05 -23.62
CA VAL A 119 43.47 2.10 -24.22
C VAL A 119 42.72 2.86 -23.14
N THR A 120 42.67 4.18 -23.28
CA THR A 120 41.89 5.07 -22.41
C THR A 120 41.14 6.11 -23.23
N ASN A 121 40.01 6.58 -22.71
CA ASN A 121 39.16 7.62 -23.31
C ASN A 121 38.49 7.24 -24.64
N GLY A 122 38.34 5.93 -24.92
CA GLY A 122 37.62 5.43 -26.08
C GLY A 122 36.10 5.39 -25.87
N GLU A 123 35.35 5.86 -26.85
CA GLU A 123 33.91 5.63 -26.98
C GLU A 123 33.66 4.66 -28.14
N ILE A 124 33.22 3.45 -27.84
CA ILE A 124 32.93 2.40 -28.81
C ILE A 124 31.43 2.20 -28.79
N THR A 125 30.72 2.70 -29.82
CA THR A 125 29.26 2.74 -29.81
C THR A 125 28.57 2.35 -31.11
N ASN A 126 27.41 1.69 -31.04
CA ASN A 126 26.62 1.29 -32.21
C ASN A 126 27.42 0.47 -33.24
N ASN A 127 28.37 -0.34 -32.80
CA ASN A 127 29.11 -1.24 -33.68
C ASN A 127 28.48 -2.63 -33.66
N ASN A 128 28.67 -3.36 -34.75
CA ASN A 128 28.22 -4.74 -34.89
C ASN A 128 29.41 -5.66 -35.22
N ALA A 129 29.80 -6.47 -34.25
CA ALA A 129 30.77 -7.55 -34.45
C ALA A 129 30.11 -8.88 -34.06
N SER A 130 29.00 -9.22 -34.72
CA SER A 130 28.21 -10.43 -34.48
C SER A 130 28.48 -11.51 -35.54
N ASN A 131 28.21 -12.77 -35.21
CA ASN A 131 28.37 -13.94 -36.09
C ASN A 131 29.82 -14.15 -36.59
N LEU A 132 30.81 -13.79 -35.78
CA LEU A 132 32.21 -14.03 -36.11
C LEU A 132 32.51 -15.54 -36.07
N PRO A 133 33.30 -16.08 -37.02
CA PRO A 133 33.53 -17.51 -37.13
C PRO A 133 34.49 -18.05 -36.07
N GLY A 134 34.40 -19.35 -35.78
CA GLY A 134 35.33 -20.04 -34.89
C GLY A 134 35.18 -19.61 -33.42
N ILE A 135 36.30 -19.56 -32.68
CA ILE A 135 36.33 -19.17 -31.26
C ILE A 135 36.44 -17.65 -31.06
N ALA A 136 35.74 -16.87 -31.90
CA ALA A 136 35.88 -15.42 -31.92
C ALA A 136 35.21 -14.72 -30.72
N THR A 137 35.87 -13.68 -30.22
CA THR A 137 35.31 -12.73 -29.24
C THR A 137 34.81 -11.47 -29.96
N GLY A 138 33.63 -10.95 -29.64
CA GLY A 138 33.12 -9.70 -30.21
C GLY A 138 34.06 -8.51 -29.93
N ILE A 139 34.33 -8.26 -28.65
CA ILE A 139 35.31 -7.28 -28.18
C ILE A 139 36.17 -7.84 -27.05
N TYR A 140 37.49 -7.64 -27.15
CA TYR A 140 38.46 -8.02 -26.13
C TYR A 140 39.23 -6.78 -25.67
N MET A 141 39.35 -6.61 -24.36
CA MET A 141 40.03 -5.50 -23.72
C MET A 141 41.10 -6.02 -22.77
N GLU A 142 42.27 -5.39 -22.77
CA GLU A 142 43.38 -5.71 -21.87
C GLU A 142 44.02 -4.43 -21.32
N ALA A 143 44.26 -4.37 -20.00
CA ALA A 143 44.89 -3.24 -19.31
C ALA A 143 44.31 -1.86 -19.72
N SER A 144 43.02 -1.81 -20.01
CA SER A 144 42.35 -0.64 -20.59
C SER A 144 41.45 0.02 -19.57
N ARG A 145 41.45 1.35 -19.53
CA ARG A 145 40.79 2.13 -18.46
C ARG A 145 39.91 3.24 -18.99
N ASN A 146 38.82 3.57 -18.28
CA ASN A 146 37.98 4.72 -18.57
C ASN A 146 37.52 4.78 -20.05
N ASN A 147 37.01 3.65 -20.55
CA ASN A 147 36.39 3.56 -21.88
C ASN A 147 34.88 3.33 -21.74
N ASN A 148 34.12 3.84 -22.70
CA ASN A 148 32.68 3.62 -22.80
C ASN A 148 32.36 2.69 -23.98
N ILE A 149 31.84 1.51 -23.68
CA ILE A 149 31.38 0.51 -24.64
C ILE A 149 29.86 0.52 -24.59
N SER A 150 29.18 1.10 -25.57
CA SER A 150 27.73 1.28 -25.48
C SER A 150 26.94 0.96 -26.75
N HIS A 151 25.75 0.37 -26.61
CA HIS A 151 24.85 0.08 -27.74
C HIS A 151 25.46 -0.80 -28.84
N ASN A 152 26.45 -1.63 -28.52
CA ASN A 152 27.07 -2.53 -29.50
C ASN A 152 26.38 -3.89 -29.53
N HIS A 153 26.47 -4.57 -30.67
CA HIS A 153 25.97 -5.92 -30.89
C HIS A 153 27.14 -6.90 -31.07
N PHE A 154 27.27 -7.84 -30.13
CA PHE A 154 28.30 -8.87 -30.09
C PHE A 154 27.69 -10.28 -30.05
N ASN A 155 26.61 -10.48 -30.81
CA ASN A 155 25.76 -11.65 -30.75
C ASN A 155 26.33 -12.82 -31.55
N ARG A 156 25.97 -14.06 -31.16
CA ARG A 156 26.30 -15.29 -31.92
C ARG A 156 27.79 -15.48 -32.19
N ASN A 157 28.63 -14.97 -31.29
CA ASN A 157 30.06 -15.20 -31.28
C ASN A 157 30.40 -16.35 -30.32
N PHE A 158 31.66 -16.78 -30.26
CA PHE A 158 32.08 -17.69 -29.21
C PHE A 158 32.08 -17.00 -27.84
N MET A 159 32.61 -15.79 -27.77
CA MET A 159 32.48 -14.91 -26.61
C MET A 159 32.00 -13.54 -27.06
N GLY A 160 31.31 -12.82 -26.18
CA GLY A 160 30.80 -11.51 -26.51
C GLY A 160 31.76 -10.39 -26.16
N ILE A 161 31.79 -10.05 -24.88
CA ILE A 161 32.64 -9.00 -24.32
C ILE A 161 33.60 -9.66 -23.32
N PHE A 162 34.90 -9.41 -23.48
CA PHE A 162 35.91 -9.89 -22.55
C PHE A 162 36.81 -8.75 -22.08
N LEU A 163 36.72 -8.41 -20.79
CA LEU A 163 37.66 -7.56 -20.08
C LEU A 163 38.67 -8.44 -19.35
N ASN A 164 39.93 -8.37 -19.75
CA ASN A 164 41.00 -9.20 -19.21
C ASN A 164 42.08 -8.32 -18.56
N GLU A 165 42.65 -8.79 -17.46
CA GLU A 165 43.86 -8.25 -16.80
C GLU A 165 43.91 -6.72 -16.67
N SER A 166 43.59 -6.20 -15.49
CA SER A 166 43.70 -4.78 -15.13
C SER A 166 42.84 -3.84 -16.00
N CYS A 167 41.67 -4.29 -16.46
CA CYS A 167 40.69 -3.38 -17.04
C CYS A 167 39.89 -2.70 -15.91
N GLU A 168 39.92 -1.38 -15.86
CA GLU A 168 39.34 -0.62 -14.74
C GLU A 168 38.52 0.60 -15.18
N GLU A 169 37.51 0.96 -14.39
CA GLU A 169 36.71 2.19 -14.60
C GLU A 169 36.02 2.26 -15.98
N ASN A 170 35.85 1.14 -16.67
CA ASN A 170 35.15 1.09 -17.94
C ASN A 170 33.63 1.04 -17.71
N VAL A 171 32.88 1.53 -18.69
CA VAL A 171 31.42 1.49 -18.69
C VAL A 171 30.95 0.63 -19.87
N LEU A 172 30.16 -0.39 -19.54
CA LEU A 172 29.44 -1.24 -20.49
C LEU A 172 27.96 -0.87 -20.39
N LEU A 173 27.40 -0.23 -21.41
CA LEU A 173 26.04 0.31 -21.36
C LEU A 173 25.19 -0.15 -22.55
N ASN A 174 24.04 -0.77 -22.31
CA ASN A 174 23.08 -1.13 -23.37
C ASN A 174 23.67 -2.02 -24.50
N ASN A 175 24.66 -2.87 -24.22
CA ASN A 175 25.18 -3.80 -25.22
C ASN A 175 24.34 -5.09 -25.26
N SER A 176 24.23 -5.69 -26.44
CA SER A 176 23.58 -6.99 -26.67
C SER A 176 24.65 -8.04 -26.95
N VAL A 177 24.63 -9.10 -26.12
CA VAL A 177 25.64 -10.16 -26.06
C VAL A 177 24.93 -11.52 -26.01
N ASP A 178 24.05 -11.75 -26.97
CA ASP A 178 23.13 -12.87 -26.94
C ASP A 178 23.58 -14.02 -27.85
N TYR A 179 23.15 -15.24 -27.52
CA TYR A 179 23.41 -16.46 -28.29
C TYR A 179 24.90 -16.81 -28.46
N THR A 180 25.73 -16.50 -27.46
CA THR A 180 27.15 -16.89 -27.54
C THR A 180 27.32 -18.41 -27.45
N GLN A 181 28.37 -18.93 -28.09
CA GLN A 181 28.59 -20.38 -28.25
C GLN A 181 29.72 -20.94 -27.38
N GLY A 182 30.41 -20.07 -26.65
CA GLY A 182 31.49 -20.40 -25.73
C GLY A 182 31.07 -20.23 -24.28
N GLN A 183 32.06 -20.16 -23.39
CA GLN A 183 31.86 -20.27 -21.95
C GLN A 183 31.12 -19.07 -21.34
N CYS A 184 31.19 -17.88 -21.94
CA CYS A 184 30.58 -16.69 -21.36
C CYS A 184 30.09 -15.66 -22.40
N GLY A 185 29.02 -14.96 -22.06
CA GLY A 185 28.57 -13.75 -22.75
C GLY A 185 29.50 -12.56 -22.45
N ILE A 186 29.41 -12.04 -21.22
CA ILE A 186 30.23 -10.94 -20.71
C ILE A 186 31.17 -11.45 -19.63
N TYR A 187 32.47 -11.48 -19.90
CA TYR A 187 33.48 -12.03 -19.00
C TYR A 187 34.48 -10.99 -18.52
N PHE A 188 34.73 -11.00 -17.22
CA PHE A 188 35.69 -10.18 -16.53
C PHE A 188 36.69 -11.10 -15.84
N ASN A 189 37.96 -10.96 -16.19
CA ASN A 189 39.06 -11.66 -15.53
C ASN A 189 40.02 -10.62 -14.96
N ARG A 190 40.23 -10.62 -13.64
CA ARG A 190 41.12 -9.67 -12.93
C ARG A 190 40.90 -8.22 -13.36
N SER A 191 39.63 -7.81 -13.42
CA SER A 191 39.20 -6.52 -13.95
C SER A 191 38.24 -5.85 -12.97
N HIS A 192 38.61 -4.67 -12.48
CA HIS A 192 38.03 -4.10 -11.25
C HIS A 192 37.30 -2.79 -11.49
N ASN A 193 36.38 -2.41 -10.60
CA ASN A 193 35.80 -1.06 -10.57
C ASN A 193 35.13 -0.61 -11.88
N ASN A 194 34.60 -1.53 -12.68
CA ASN A 194 33.86 -1.20 -13.90
C ASN A 194 32.35 -1.21 -13.63
N ARG A 195 31.60 -0.64 -14.57
CA ARG A 195 30.13 -0.53 -14.49
C ARG A 195 29.47 -1.23 -15.67
N VAL A 196 28.56 -2.14 -15.39
CA VAL A 196 27.80 -2.92 -16.38
C VAL A 196 26.33 -2.58 -16.21
N ILE A 197 25.76 -1.84 -17.16
CA ILE A 197 24.44 -1.22 -17.03
C ILE A 197 23.56 -1.60 -18.22
N ASN A 198 22.38 -2.16 -17.96
CA ASN A 198 21.36 -2.47 -18.97
C ASN A 198 21.87 -3.36 -20.13
N ASN A 199 22.85 -4.24 -19.91
CA ASN A 199 23.33 -5.16 -20.95
C ASN A 199 22.52 -6.44 -20.95
N SER A 200 22.40 -7.08 -22.13
CA SER A 200 21.87 -8.44 -22.26
C SER A 200 23.00 -9.42 -22.53
N ALA A 201 23.01 -10.54 -21.79
CA ALA A 201 23.85 -11.70 -22.02
C ALA A 201 23.00 -12.98 -21.91
N SER A 202 22.09 -13.15 -22.88
CA SER A 202 21.04 -14.16 -22.85
C SER A 202 21.19 -15.22 -23.94
N TYR A 203 20.57 -16.39 -23.75
CA TYR A 203 20.60 -17.50 -24.71
C TYR A 203 22.01 -18.03 -25.01
N CYS A 204 22.98 -17.78 -24.15
CA CYS A 204 24.33 -18.31 -24.28
C CYS A 204 24.32 -19.83 -24.07
N ASN A 205 25.13 -20.56 -24.82
CA ASN A 205 25.21 -22.01 -24.76
C ASN A 205 26.60 -22.52 -25.19
N ASN A 206 27.40 -22.98 -24.22
CA ASN A 206 28.70 -23.59 -24.47
C ASN A 206 28.60 -25.05 -24.93
N SER A 207 28.06 -25.26 -26.12
CA SER A 207 27.86 -26.61 -26.70
C SER A 207 29.15 -27.36 -27.06
N ILE A 208 30.29 -26.68 -27.09
CA ILE A 208 31.56 -27.23 -27.62
C ILE A 208 32.36 -27.98 -26.53
N LEU A 209 32.30 -27.53 -25.27
CA LEU A 209 33.20 -28.03 -24.22
C LEU A 209 32.54 -28.90 -23.14
N ILE A 210 31.21 -29.12 -23.19
CA ILE A 210 30.45 -29.80 -22.11
C ILE A 210 30.86 -29.23 -20.74
N SER A 211 30.86 -27.91 -20.63
CA SER A 211 31.27 -27.19 -19.41
C SER A 211 30.30 -26.04 -19.15
N TYR A 212 30.43 -25.40 -17.99
CA TYR A 212 29.64 -24.25 -17.58
C TYR A 212 29.47 -23.18 -18.66
N THR A 213 28.29 -22.58 -18.66
CA THR A 213 27.94 -21.40 -19.46
C THR A 213 27.56 -20.26 -18.54
N TRP A 214 28.12 -19.08 -18.73
CA TRP A 214 27.82 -17.92 -17.90
C TRP A 214 27.25 -16.78 -18.73
N GLY A 215 26.12 -16.21 -18.34
CA GLY A 215 25.65 -14.96 -18.96
C GLY A 215 26.67 -13.85 -18.71
N ILE A 216 26.85 -13.51 -17.43
CA ILE A 216 27.83 -12.52 -16.96
C ILE A 216 28.72 -13.19 -15.91
N CYS A 217 30.03 -13.17 -16.10
CA CYS A 217 30.99 -13.77 -15.17
C CYS A 217 32.04 -12.75 -14.72
N LEU A 218 32.18 -12.59 -13.41
CA LEU A 218 33.24 -11.83 -12.76
C LEU A 218 34.15 -12.83 -12.04
N ASP A 219 35.38 -12.96 -12.54
CA ASP A 219 36.41 -13.83 -11.99
C ASP A 219 37.56 -12.98 -11.46
N SER A 220 37.83 -13.10 -10.15
CA SER A 220 38.86 -12.34 -9.45
C SER A 220 38.73 -10.83 -9.70
N SER A 221 37.48 -10.33 -9.79
CA SER A 221 37.12 -9.04 -10.38
C SER A 221 36.31 -8.21 -9.38
N HIS A 222 37.03 -7.63 -8.42
CA HIS A 222 36.47 -6.86 -7.31
C HIS A 222 35.90 -5.48 -7.70
N GLY A 223 35.01 -4.94 -6.86
CA GLY A 223 34.58 -3.53 -6.91
C GLY A 223 33.66 -3.17 -8.08
N ASN A 224 33.17 -4.15 -8.83
CA ASN A 224 32.35 -3.89 -10.01
C ASN A 224 30.89 -3.58 -9.63
N THR A 225 30.16 -2.89 -10.51
CA THR A 225 28.75 -2.55 -10.32
C THR A 225 27.91 -3.00 -11.51
N LEU A 226 26.94 -3.88 -11.28
CA LEU A 226 26.03 -4.45 -12.27
C LEU A 226 24.61 -3.93 -12.00
N ILE A 227 24.04 -3.14 -12.92
CA ILE A 227 22.72 -2.53 -12.79
C ILE A 227 21.82 -2.93 -13.96
N ASN A 228 20.60 -3.43 -13.67
CA ASN A 228 19.56 -3.72 -14.66
C ASN A 228 20.00 -4.65 -15.81
N ASN A 229 20.98 -5.52 -15.60
CA ASN A 229 21.41 -6.44 -16.66
C ASN A 229 20.49 -7.65 -16.74
N ILE A 230 20.42 -8.25 -17.93
CA ILE A 230 19.57 -9.40 -18.24
C ILE A 230 20.46 -10.57 -18.65
N ALA A 231 20.42 -11.66 -17.88
CA ALA A 231 21.15 -12.89 -18.14
C ALA A 231 20.19 -14.09 -18.14
N ASN A 232 19.40 -14.21 -19.21
CA ASN A 232 18.28 -15.13 -19.27
C ASN A 232 18.52 -16.28 -20.25
N ASN A 233 17.83 -17.40 -20.03
CA ASN A 233 17.76 -18.51 -20.97
C ASN A 233 19.13 -19.08 -21.37
N ASN A 234 20.14 -18.93 -20.52
CA ASN A 234 21.43 -19.55 -20.75
C ASN A 234 21.31 -21.05 -20.47
N THR A 235 22.02 -21.88 -21.23
CA THR A 235 21.88 -23.35 -21.18
C THR A 235 23.24 -24.03 -21.11
N ASN A 236 23.24 -25.33 -20.80
CA ASN A 236 24.44 -26.16 -20.59
C ASN A 236 25.23 -25.76 -19.34
N GLU A 237 24.78 -26.29 -18.19
CA GLU A 237 25.36 -25.99 -16.86
C GLU A 237 25.39 -24.48 -16.58
N ALA A 238 24.28 -23.81 -16.86
CA ALA A 238 24.27 -22.36 -16.97
C ALA A 238 24.09 -21.63 -15.63
N ILE A 239 24.88 -20.56 -15.46
CA ILE A 239 24.66 -19.55 -14.43
C ILE A 239 24.35 -18.23 -15.12
N GLY A 240 23.29 -17.54 -14.71
CA GLY A 240 22.96 -16.21 -15.24
C GLY A 240 24.08 -15.21 -14.94
N ILE A 241 24.32 -14.95 -13.66
CA ILE A 241 25.40 -14.06 -13.19
C ILE A 241 26.24 -14.78 -12.14
N VAL A 242 27.56 -14.79 -12.30
CA VAL A 242 28.48 -15.42 -11.34
C VAL A 242 29.54 -14.43 -10.87
N LEU A 243 29.73 -14.40 -9.55
CA LEU A 243 30.87 -13.78 -8.87
C LEU A 243 31.75 -14.92 -8.35
N ALA A 244 32.93 -15.07 -8.94
CA ALA A 244 33.95 -16.02 -8.51
C ALA A 244 35.16 -15.24 -8.00
N TYR A 245 35.57 -15.46 -6.75
CA TYR A 245 36.69 -14.75 -6.12
C TYR A 245 36.56 -13.22 -6.21
N SER A 246 35.33 -12.71 -6.22
CA SER A 246 35.02 -11.32 -6.58
C SER A 246 34.29 -10.62 -5.44
N ASP A 247 35.03 -9.73 -4.79
CA ASP A 247 34.59 -9.03 -3.58
C ASP A 247 34.09 -7.62 -3.88
N ASN A 248 33.37 -7.03 -2.92
CA ASN A 248 32.96 -5.62 -2.96
C ASN A 248 32.16 -5.24 -4.23
N THR A 249 31.44 -6.21 -4.79
CA THR A 249 30.66 -6.06 -6.01
C THR A 249 29.21 -5.77 -5.67
N THR A 250 28.58 -4.88 -6.45
CA THR A 250 27.19 -4.47 -6.26
C THR A 250 26.33 -4.91 -7.43
N LEU A 251 25.26 -5.66 -7.17
CA LEU A 251 24.26 -6.10 -8.14
C LEU A 251 22.90 -5.46 -7.79
N ILE A 252 22.39 -4.59 -8.66
CA ILE A 252 21.11 -3.91 -8.48
C ILE A 252 20.18 -4.21 -9.65
N ASN A 253 18.94 -4.64 -9.36
CA ASN A 253 17.88 -4.81 -10.36
C ASN A 253 18.22 -5.76 -11.53
N ASN A 254 19.18 -6.67 -11.37
CA ASN A 254 19.51 -7.59 -12.44
C ASN A 254 18.47 -8.71 -12.52
N THR A 255 18.23 -9.21 -13.73
CA THR A 255 17.31 -10.33 -13.98
C THR A 255 18.10 -11.54 -14.48
N ALA A 256 17.95 -12.67 -13.80
CA ALA A 256 18.48 -13.95 -14.22
C ALA A 256 17.36 -15.00 -14.22
N ASN A 257 16.79 -15.25 -15.39
CA ASN A 257 15.61 -16.08 -15.57
C ASN A 257 15.88 -17.28 -16.48
N ASN A 258 15.35 -18.45 -16.11
CA ASN A 258 15.36 -19.66 -16.93
C ASN A 258 16.77 -20.10 -17.36
N ASN A 259 17.76 -19.97 -16.46
CA ASN A 259 19.08 -20.51 -16.70
C ASN A 259 19.10 -22.00 -16.32
N ASP A 260 19.47 -22.83 -17.30
CA ASP A 260 19.26 -24.27 -17.27
C ASP A 260 20.58 -25.05 -17.42
N GLY A 261 20.65 -26.20 -16.76
CA GLY A 261 21.83 -27.06 -16.79
C GLY A 261 21.70 -28.23 -15.82
N VAL A 262 22.03 -29.43 -16.30
CA VAL A 262 21.78 -30.74 -15.64
C VAL A 262 22.25 -30.80 -14.18
N PHE A 263 23.29 -30.03 -13.81
CA PHE A 263 23.85 -30.06 -12.45
C PHE A 263 23.98 -28.68 -11.77
N SER A 264 23.72 -27.57 -12.45
CA SER A 264 24.13 -26.24 -11.94
C SER A 264 23.27 -25.06 -12.38
N GLY A 265 22.12 -25.27 -13.02
CA GLY A 265 21.23 -24.19 -13.49
C GLY A 265 20.89 -23.17 -12.40
N THR A 266 21.56 -22.02 -12.40
CA THR A 266 21.53 -21.05 -11.29
C THR A 266 21.26 -19.65 -11.81
N GLY A 267 20.45 -18.87 -11.09
CA GLY A 267 20.22 -17.46 -11.42
C GLY A 267 21.46 -16.62 -11.15
N ILE A 268 21.81 -16.47 -9.88
CA ILE A 268 22.99 -15.74 -9.41
C ILE A 268 23.81 -16.63 -8.49
N ALA A 269 25.13 -16.72 -8.72
CA ALA A 269 26.05 -17.50 -7.89
C ALA A 269 27.17 -16.62 -7.31
N LEU A 270 27.50 -16.83 -6.04
CA LEU A 270 28.64 -16.26 -5.33
C LEU A 270 29.53 -17.41 -4.85
N GLY A 271 30.75 -17.49 -5.36
CA GLY A 271 31.75 -18.47 -4.96
C GLY A 271 33.00 -17.79 -4.44
N ASP A 272 33.39 -18.08 -3.19
CA ASP A 272 34.54 -17.46 -2.51
C ASP A 272 34.55 -15.93 -2.71
N SER A 273 33.39 -15.29 -2.51
CA SER A 273 33.13 -13.90 -2.88
C SER A 273 32.46 -13.17 -1.71
N HIS A 274 33.16 -12.18 -1.19
CA HIS A 274 32.83 -11.52 0.08
C HIS A 274 32.42 -10.06 -0.08
N ASN A 275 31.73 -9.53 0.92
CA ASN A 275 31.40 -8.10 1.01
C ASN A 275 30.60 -7.59 -0.21
N ASN A 276 29.80 -8.45 -0.84
CA ASN A 276 28.98 -8.11 -1.99
C ASN A 276 27.59 -7.67 -1.54
N THR A 277 26.97 -6.78 -2.33
CA THR A 277 25.60 -6.31 -2.09
C THR A 277 24.71 -6.65 -3.28
N LEU A 278 23.66 -7.42 -3.02
CA LEU A 278 22.63 -7.79 -3.98
C LEU A 278 21.32 -7.11 -3.58
N THR A 279 20.85 -6.16 -4.37
CA THR A 279 19.61 -5.42 -4.12
C THR A 279 18.61 -5.58 -5.26
N ASN A 280 17.39 -5.99 -4.94
CA ASN A 280 16.26 -6.02 -5.88
C ASN A 280 16.53 -6.85 -7.15
N ASN A 281 17.33 -7.90 -7.06
CA ASN A 281 17.56 -8.79 -8.19
C ASN A 281 16.43 -9.81 -8.30
N VAL A 282 16.08 -10.15 -9.54
CA VAL A 282 14.98 -11.04 -9.89
C VAL A 282 15.55 -12.33 -10.47
N VAL A 283 15.46 -13.43 -9.70
CA VAL A 283 15.97 -14.75 -10.06
C VAL A 283 14.83 -15.77 -10.13
N ILE A 284 14.39 -16.09 -11.34
CA ILE A 284 13.14 -16.84 -11.54
C ILE A 284 13.34 -18.03 -12.49
N ASN A 285 12.65 -19.14 -12.23
CA ASN A 285 12.60 -20.32 -13.11
C ASN A 285 13.96 -20.94 -13.44
N ASN A 286 15.00 -20.72 -12.64
CA ASN A 286 16.28 -21.38 -12.84
C ASN A 286 16.18 -22.83 -12.35
N LEU A 287 16.83 -23.76 -13.05
CA LEU A 287 16.58 -25.19 -12.84
C LEU A 287 16.86 -25.65 -11.40
N PHE A 288 17.92 -25.11 -10.79
CA PHE A 288 18.37 -25.44 -9.44
C PHE A 288 18.22 -24.26 -8.49
N TYR A 289 19.17 -23.32 -8.47
CA TYR A 289 19.21 -22.30 -7.43
C TYR A 289 18.78 -20.93 -7.97
N GLY A 290 18.01 -20.17 -7.19
CA GLY A 290 17.75 -18.77 -7.48
C GLY A 290 19.01 -17.93 -7.23
N ILE A 291 19.36 -17.76 -5.96
CA ILE A 291 20.65 -17.23 -5.51
C ILE A 291 21.37 -18.34 -4.74
N HIS A 292 22.59 -18.67 -5.15
CA HIS A 292 23.46 -19.63 -4.47
C HIS A 292 24.75 -18.95 -4.03
N SER A 293 25.13 -19.16 -2.78
CA SER A 293 26.35 -18.61 -2.19
C SER A 293 27.12 -19.76 -1.54
N TYR A 294 28.40 -19.88 -1.83
CA TYR A 294 29.30 -20.85 -1.20
C TYR A 294 30.67 -20.25 -0.89
N ASP A 295 31.20 -20.59 0.29
CA ASP A 295 32.44 -20.03 0.85
C ASP A 295 32.44 -18.49 0.85
N SER A 296 31.26 -17.87 0.97
CA SER A 296 31.02 -16.46 0.64
C SER A 296 30.38 -15.75 1.83
N SER A 297 31.25 -15.22 2.69
CA SER A 297 30.88 -14.49 3.92
C SER A 297 30.71 -12.98 3.73
N ASN A 298 30.00 -12.33 4.67
CA ASN A 298 29.81 -10.87 4.76
C ASN A 298 29.05 -10.24 3.57
N ASN A 299 28.18 -10.98 2.91
CA ASN A 299 27.34 -10.47 1.82
C ASN A 299 25.99 -9.98 2.34
N THR A 300 25.40 -9.04 1.61
CA THR A 300 24.13 -8.40 1.94
C THR A 300 23.13 -8.61 0.80
N PHE A 301 21.99 -9.25 1.12
CA PHE A 301 20.90 -9.54 0.20
C PHE A 301 19.67 -8.73 0.65
N ILE A 302 19.27 -7.72 -0.12
CA ILE A 302 18.14 -6.86 0.21
C ILE A 302 17.09 -6.94 -0.89
N ILE A 303 15.83 -7.18 -0.52
CA ILE A 303 14.65 -7.16 -1.41
C ILE A 303 14.81 -7.99 -2.70
N ASN A 304 15.59 -9.07 -2.68
CA ASN A 304 15.73 -9.95 -3.84
C ASN A 304 14.54 -10.91 -3.94
N SER A 305 14.19 -11.25 -5.19
CA SER A 305 13.04 -12.09 -5.52
C SER A 305 13.50 -13.41 -6.15
N ALA A 306 13.45 -14.50 -5.38
CA ALA A 306 13.86 -15.84 -5.79
C ALA A 306 12.67 -16.81 -5.92
N HIS A 307 12.11 -16.92 -7.13
CA HIS A 307 10.84 -17.60 -7.38
C HIS A 307 10.93 -18.77 -8.37
N ASN A 308 10.12 -19.81 -8.17
CA ASN A 308 10.00 -20.94 -9.12
C ASN A 308 11.34 -21.64 -9.46
N ASN A 309 12.33 -21.56 -8.58
CA ASN A 309 13.59 -22.30 -8.71
C ASN A 309 13.46 -23.65 -8.00
N SER A 310 14.50 -24.50 -8.00
CA SER A 310 14.52 -25.63 -7.07
C SER A 310 14.66 -25.14 -5.63
N HIS A 311 15.68 -24.33 -5.35
CA HIS A 311 15.82 -23.60 -4.09
C HIS A 311 15.80 -22.08 -4.36
N GLY A 312 15.20 -21.30 -3.46
CA GLY A 312 15.17 -19.84 -3.58
C GLY A 312 16.54 -19.22 -3.33
N ILE A 313 16.90 -19.01 -2.06
CA ILE A 313 18.21 -18.49 -1.64
C ILE A 313 18.91 -19.57 -0.83
N TYR A 314 20.15 -19.90 -1.19
CA TYR A 314 20.93 -20.94 -0.52
C TYR A 314 22.31 -20.43 -0.14
N LEU A 315 22.56 -20.32 1.17
CA LEU A 315 23.89 -20.11 1.74
C LEU A 315 24.44 -21.47 2.16
N GLN A 316 25.52 -21.91 1.51
CA GLN A 316 26.07 -23.25 1.66
C GLN A 316 27.55 -23.17 1.99
N THR A 317 27.96 -23.77 3.12
CA THR A 317 29.37 -23.91 3.53
C THR A 317 30.09 -22.58 3.71
N ASP A 318 30.54 -22.30 4.94
CA ASP A 318 31.38 -21.13 5.28
C ASP A 318 30.82 -19.78 4.76
N CYS A 319 29.49 -19.70 4.58
CA CYS A 319 28.78 -18.48 4.25
C CYS A 319 28.35 -17.79 5.55
N ASN A 320 29.33 -17.28 6.28
CA ASN A 320 29.12 -16.70 7.60
C ASN A 320 28.85 -15.19 7.52
N ASN A 321 28.19 -14.64 8.55
CA ASN A 321 28.01 -13.20 8.71
C ASN A 321 27.27 -12.52 7.54
N ASN A 322 26.37 -13.22 6.86
CA ASN A 322 25.56 -12.64 5.80
C ASN A 322 24.26 -12.04 6.37
N THR A 323 23.77 -10.99 5.70
CA THR A 323 22.50 -10.33 6.05
C THR A 323 21.50 -10.51 4.91
N LEU A 324 20.33 -11.05 5.23
CA LEU A 324 19.19 -11.20 4.32
C LEU A 324 18.03 -10.35 4.85
N THR A 325 17.71 -9.26 4.18
CA THR A 325 16.64 -8.34 4.58
C THR A 325 15.55 -8.24 3.52
N SER A 326 14.30 -8.50 3.92
CA SER A 326 13.11 -8.30 3.07
C SER A 326 13.14 -9.08 1.75
N ASN A 327 13.84 -10.21 1.67
CA ASN A 327 13.86 -11.03 0.47
C ASN A 327 12.61 -11.90 0.38
N THR A 328 12.21 -12.23 -0.84
CA THR A 328 11.09 -13.12 -1.12
C THR A 328 11.56 -14.40 -1.79
N ALA A 329 11.25 -15.56 -1.21
CA ALA A 329 11.57 -16.87 -1.79
C ALA A 329 10.32 -17.76 -1.84
N ASN A 330 9.65 -17.75 -3.00
CA ASN A 330 8.33 -18.36 -3.17
C ASN A 330 8.25 -19.39 -4.30
N ASN A 331 7.32 -20.34 -4.17
CA ASN A 331 7.00 -21.33 -5.20
C ASN A 331 8.20 -22.18 -5.64
N ASN A 332 9.22 -22.33 -4.79
CA ASN A 332 10.38 -23.14 -5.13
C ASN A 332 10.06 -24.63 -4.96
N LYS A 333 10.67 -25.49 -5.80
CA LYS A 333 10.41 -26.94 -5.83
C LYS A 333 10.99 -27.70 -4.64
N MET A 334 11.85 -27.05 -3.86
CA MET A 334 12.40 -27.50 -2.59
C MET A 334 12.21 -26.37 -1.58
N ASN A 335 13.29 -25.76 -1.08
CA ASN A 335 13.22 -24.81 0.04
C ASN A 335 13.14 -23.35 -0.43
N GLY A 336 12.54 -22.50 0.40
CA GLY A 336 12.59 -21.05 0.23
C GLY A 336 13.99 -20.50 0.48
N ILE A 337 14.41 -20.50 1.75
CA ILE A 337 15.75 -20.07 2.18
C ILE A 337 16.44 -21.23 2.91
N SER A 338 17.65 -21.59 2.47
CA SER A 338 18.48 -22.62 3.09
C SER A 338 19.77 -22.00 3.62
N ILE A 339 20.10 -22.30 4.88
CA ILE A 339 21.39 -21.98 5.51
C ILE A 339 22.02 -23.30 5.95
N GLU A 340 23.15 -23.66 5.33
CA GLU A 340 23.83 -24.92 5.59
C GLU A 340 25.30 -24.71 5.92
N SER A 341 25.77 -25.33 7.01
CA SER A 341 27.16 -25.21 7.48
C SER A 341 27.65 -23.76 7.49
N SER A 342 26.78 -22.86 7.95
CA SER A 342 26.95 -21.41 7.82
C SER A 342 26.42 -20.71 9.08
N ASP A 343 27.31 -20.01 9.76
CA ASP A 343 27.09 -19.47 11.10
C ASP A 343 26.90 -17.95 11.09
N ASN A 344 26.25 -17.46 12.14
CA ASN A 344 26.14 -16.03 12.43
C ASN A 344 25.50 -15.20 11.30
N ASN A 345 24.50 -15.75 10.60
CA ASN A 345 23.72 -15.02 9.60
C ASN A 345 22.48 -14.37 10.21
N GLU A 346 22.09 -13.23 9.66
CA GLU A 346 20.92 -12.46 10.07
C GLU A 346 19.87 -12.43 8.97
N LEU A 347 18.68 -12.95 9.27
CA LEU A 347 17.52 -12.98 8.38
C LEU A 347 16.43 -12.11 9.01
N THR A 348 16.11 -10.99 8.37
CA THR A 348 15.11 -10.04 8.85
C THR A 348 14.04 -9.75 7.80
N ASP A 349 12.77 -9.78 8.20
CA ASP A 349 11.61 -9.44 7.35
C ASP A 349 11.51 -10.27 6.04
N ASN A 350 12.09 -11.47 5.97
CA ASN A 350 12.02 -12.30 4.77
C ASN A 350 10.68 -13.03 4.67
N VAL A 351 10.18 -13.17 3.44
CA VAL A 351 8.90 -13.82 3.15
C VAL A 351 9.14 -15.07 2.32
N VAL A 352 8.82 -16.25 2.88
CA VAL A 352 9.02 -17.55 2.23
C VAL A 352 7.70 -18.31 2.13
N THR A 353 7.19 -18.49 0.90
CA THR A 353 5.84 -19.02 0.72
C THR A 353 5.69 -20.04 -0.39
N ASN A 354 4.75 -20.96 -0.25
CA ASN A 354 4.39 -21.92 -1.31
C ASN A 354 5.56 -22.80 -1.78
N ASN A 355 6.59 -23.01 -0.96
CA ASN A 355 7.70 -23.89 -1.30
C ASN A 355 7.30 -25.35 -1.06
N THR A 356 7.80 -26.27 -1.90
CA THR A 356 7.40 -27.68 -1.85
C THR A 356 8.04 -28.45 -0.70
N ASP A 357 9.16 -27.97 -0.16
CA ASP A 357 9.75 -28.48 1.06
C ASP A 357 9.59 -27.45 2.18
N TYR A 358 10.70 -26.89 2.69
CA TYR A 358 10.69 -26.02 3.86
C TYR A 358 10.61 -24.53 3.48
N GLY A 359 10.07 -23.71 4.36
CA GLY A 359 10.16 -22.25 4.24
C GLY A 359 11.61 -21.78 4.46
N ILE A 360 12.08 -21.81 5.71
CA ILE A 360 13.48 -21.57 6.09
C ILE A 360 14.06 -22.82 6.75
N ILE A 361 15.24 -23.26 6.33
CA ILE A 361 15.96 -24.37 6.95
C ILE A 361 17.36 -23.96 7.41
N LEU A 362 17.71 -24.32 8.64
CA LEU A 362 19.05 -24.27 9.20
C LEU A 362 19.58 -25.69 9.38
N SER A 363 20.71 -26.00 8.75
CA SER A 363 21.38 -27.31 8.82
C SER A 363 22.84 -27.14 9.19
N SER A 364 23.30 -27.76 10.28
CA SER A 364 24.67 -27.59 10.79
C SER A 364 25.09 -26.12 10.92
N SER A 365 24.15 -25.27 11.32
CA SER A 365 24.29 -23.82 11.27
C SER A 365 23.94 -23.23 12.63
N THR A 366 24.87 -22.49 13.21
CA THR A 366 24.81 -21.99 14.59
C THR A 366 24.82 -20.47 14.65
N LEU A 367 24.32 -19.92 15.75
CA LEU A 367 24.33 -18.47 16.01
C LEU A 367 23.57 -17.62 14.97
N ASN A 368 22.69 -18.21 14.16
CA ASN A 368 21.88 -17.48 13.21
C ASN A 368 20.69 -16.80 13.91
N ARG A 369 20.29 -15.64 13.41
CA ARG A 369 19.21 -14.81 13.93
C ARG A 369 18.11 -14.65 12.89
N LEU A 370 16.92 -15.13 13.18
CA LEU A 370 15.73 -14.97 12.34
C LEU A 370 14.77 -14.03 13.07
N THR A 371 14.60 -12.81 12.57
CA THR A 371 13.72 -11.79 13.14
C THR A 371 12.61 -11.40 12.16
N ASN A 372 11.35 -11.35 12.59
CA ASN A 372 10.23 -10.87 11.77
C ASN A 372 10.04 -11.60 10.43
N ASN A 373 10.52 -12.84 10.28
CA ASN A 373 10.36 -13.58 9.03
C ASN A 373 8.98 -14.23 8.98
N THR A 374 8.41 -14.30 7.77
CA THR A 374 7.12 -14.95 7.51
C THR A 374 7.31 -16.22 6.69
N ALA A 375 6.90 -17.37 7.23
CA ALA A 375 6.83 -18.64 6.50
C ALA A 375 5.40 -19.16 6.39
N ARG A 376 4.84 -19.21 5.17
CA ARG A 376 3.46 -19.65 4.97
C ARG A 376 3.20 -20.50 3.74
N TYR A 377 2.23 -21.41 3.83
CA TYR A 377 1.81 -22.27 2.71
C TYR A 377 2.91 -23.19 2.16
N ASN A 378 3.96 -23.47 2.94
CA ASN A 378 4.99 -24.43 2.52
C ASN A 378 4.47 -25.86 2.75
N LYS A 379 4.83 -26.80 1.87
CA LYS A 379 4.29 -28.18 1.91
C LYS A 379 4.99 -29.10 2.92
N LYS A 380 6.03 -28.62 3.60
CA LYS A 380 6.58 -29.23 4.81
C LYS A 380 6.53 -28.22 5.95
N MET A 381 7.62 -28.06 6.70
CA MET A 381 7.68 -27.13 7.81
C MET A 381 7.91 -25.70 7.34
N GLY A 382 7.32 -24.75 8.06
CA GLY A 382 7.65 -23.34 7.90
C GLY A 382 9.12 -23.09 8.21
N PHE A 383 9.56 -23.46 9.42
CA PHE A 383 10.97 -23.48 9.81
C PHE A 383 11.47 -24.86 10.22
N CYS A 384 12.71 -25.20 9.86
CA CYS A 384 13.35 -26.45 10.23
C CYS A 384 14.77 -26.21 10.74
N LEU A 385 15.07 -26.68 11.95
CA LEU A 385 16.42 -26.72 12.52
C LEU A 385 16.86 -28.17 12.60
N ASN A 386 17.94 -28.53 11.90
CA ASN A 386 18.47 -29.88 11.91
C ASN A 386 20.01 -29.94 11.94
N VAL A 387 20.52 -31.16 12.13
CA VAL A 387 21.96 -31.48 12.06
C VAL A 387 22.79 -30.53 12.94
N SER A 388 22.63 -30.56 14.26
CA SER A 388 23.42 -29.72 15.18
C SER A 388 23.29 -28.20 14.95
N SER A 389 22.14 -27.73 14.48
CA SER A 389 21.84 -26.29 14.37
C SER A 389 21.51 -25.71 15.75
N ASN A 390 22.55 -25.29 16.45
CA ASN A 390 22.53 -24.91 17.85
C ASN A 390 22.63 -23.39 18.03
N TRP A 391 22.17 -22.89 19.18
CA TRP A 391 22.33 -21.47 19.57
C TRP A 391 21.75 -20.47 18.56
N ASN A 392 20.74 -20.85 17.79
CA ASN A 392 20.02 -19.94 16.92
C ASN A 392 18.92 -19.21 17.70
N VAL A 393 18.60 -18.00 17.25
CA VAL A 393 17.58 -17.13 17.85
C VAL A 393 16.50 -16.86 16.81
N LEU A 394 15.26 -17.21 17.15
CA LEU A 394 14.07 -16.95 16.35
C LEU A 394 13.16 -16.02 17.14
N ASN A 395 13.05 -14.77 16.69
CA ASN A 395 12.31 -13.72 17.37
C ASN A 395 11.23 -13.11 16.48
N ASN A 396 10.01 -12.90 17.00
CA ASN A 396 8.92 -12.21 16.31
C ASN A 396 8.58 -12.79 14.92
N ASN A 397 8.78 -14.09 14.67
CA ASN A 397 8.48 -14.67 13.35
C ASN A 397 7.04 -15.17 13.27
N THR A 398 6.46 -15.10 12.07
CA THR A 398 5.11 -15.62 11.78
C THR A 398 5.23 -16.90 10.94
N VAL A 399 4.68 -18.00 11.43
CA VAL A 399 4.73 -19.32 10.79
C VAL A 399 3.33 -19.89 10.68
N THR A 400 2.74 -19.84 9.49
CA THR A 400 1.32 -20.15 9.35
C THR A 400 0.94 -20.97 8.12
N ASN A 401 -0.11 -21.77 8.20
CA ASN A 401 -0.68 -22.49 7.06
C ASN A 401 0.32 -23.41 6.33
N ASN A 402 1.30 -23.99 7.03
CA ASN A 402 2.21 -24.97 6.44
C ASN A 402 1.64 -26.38 6.61
N THR A 403 1.84 -27.27 5.64
CA THR A 403 1.07 -28.54 5.58
C THR A 403 1.64 -29.67 6.45
N GLN A 404 2.74 -29.43 7.15
CA GLN A 404 3.24 -30.32 8.20
C GLN A 404 3.33 -29.52 9.51
N PHE A 405 4.48 -29.52 10.18
CA PHE A 405 4.65 -28.74 11.40
C PHE A 405 4.87 -27.27 11.07
N GLY A 406 4.51 -26.34 11.96
CA GLY A 406 4.98 -24.95 11.82
C GLY A 406 6.49 -24.90 11.90
N VAL A 407 7.05 -25.39 13.01
CA VAL A 407 8.48 -25.45 13.29
C VAL A 407 8.89 -26.85 13.73
N TYR A 408 10.02 -27.34 13.20
CA TYR A 408 10.65 -28.58 13.64
C TYR A 408 12.07 -28.36 14.16
N ILE A 409 12.38 -28.95 15.32
CA ILE A 409 13.71 -28.95 15.93
C ILE A 409 14.19 -30.39 16.09
N ASP A 410 15.24 -30.76 15.36
CA ASP A 410 15.81 -32.11 15.39
C ASP A 410 16.49 -32.46 16.72
N ILE A 411 16.62 -33.77 17.01
CA ILE A 411 17.27 -34.30 18.23
C ILE A 411 18.73 -33.86 18.40
N SER A 412 19.42 -33.59 17.29
CA SER A 412 20.79 -33.10 17.31
C SER A 412 20.92 -31.62 17.67
N CYS A 413 19.82 -30.86 17.67
CA CYS A 413 19.82 -29.41 17.87
C CYS A 413 19.65 -29.06 19.35
N LEU A 414 20.42 -28.08 19.83
CA LEU A 414 20.53 -27.73 21.24
C LEU A 414 20.49 -26.22 21.44
N ALA A 415 19.95 -25.79 22.57
CA ALA A 415 20.09 -24.43 23.10
C ALA A 415 19.64 -23.33 22.13
N ASN A 416 18.55 -23.56 21.39
CA ASN A 416 17.93 -22.53 20.54
C ASN A 416 16.96 -21.68 21.36
N THR A 417 16.76 -20.42 20.97
CA THR A 417 15.83 -19.49 21.65
C THR A 417 14.73 -19.06 20.70
N PHE A 418 13.48 -19.18 21.15
CA PHE A 418 12.28 -18.80 20.44
C PHE A 418 11.51 -17.78 21.28
N THR A 419 11.38 -16.55 20.80
CA THR A 419 10.72 -15.47 21.52
C THR A 419 9.66 -14.79 20.66
N ASN A 420 8.46 -14.57 21.20
CA ASN A 420 7.40 -13.80 20.54
C ASN A 420 7.02 -14.30 19.14
N ASN A 421 7.19 -15.60 18.84
CA ASN A 421 6.81 -16.13 17.54
C ASN A 421 5.33 -16.49 17.52
N GLU A 422 4.68 -16.21 16.40
CA GLU A 422 3.30 -16.60 16.12
C GLU A 422 3.31 -17.81 15.19
N ILE A 423 2.90 -18.97 15.70
CA ILE A 423 2.94 -20.25 15.01
C ILE A 423 1.54 -20.85 15.01
N VAL A 424 0.76 -20.54 13.97
CA VAL A 424 -0.69 -20.79 13.95
C VAL A 424 -1.19 -21.38 12.63
N TYR A 425 -2.32 -22.10 12.65
CA TYR A 425 -2.96 -22.66 11.44
C TYR A 425 -2.12 -23.65 10.63
N ASN A 426 -1.08 -24.27 11.19
CA ASN A 426 -0.34 -25.32 10.48
C ASN A 426 -1.11 -26.64 10.55
N ASP A 427 -1.01 -27.51 9.54
CA ASP A 427 -1.82 -28.75 9.46
C ASP A 427 -1.40 -29.79 10.52
N GLY A 428 -0.12 -29.80 10.92
CA GLY A 428 0.41 -30.62 12.02
C GLY A 428 0.59 -29.82 13.31
N TYR A 429 1.50 -30.27 14.19
CA TYR A 429 1.93 -29.49 15.35
C TYR A 429 2.42 -28.10 14.94
N GLY A 430 2.05 -27.06 15.69
CA GLY A 430 2.70 -25.75 15.55
C GLY A 430 4.20 -25.91 15.77
N LEU A 431 4.58 -26.59 16.86
CA LEU A 431 5.98 -26.78 17.22
C LEU A 431 6.28 -28.24 17.59
N GLN A 432 7.19 -28.87 16.85
CA GLN A 432 7.69 -30.23 17.13
C GLN A 432 9.15 -30.16 17.58
N ILE A 433 9.42 -30.56 18.82
CA ILE A 433 10.73 -30.44 19.45
C ILE A 433 11.26 -31.82 19.81
N ARG A 434 12.41 -32.16 19.24
CA ARG A 434 13.22 -33.33 19.66
C ARG A 434 14.56 -32.92 20.27
N GLY A 435 14.98 -31.68 20.02
CA GLY A 435 16.19 -31.08 20.57
C GLY A 435 16.07 -30.74 22.05
N ASN A 436 17.21 -30.43 22.67
CA ASN A 436 17.30 -30.22 24.13
C ASN A 436 17.72 -28.79 24.49
N PHE A 437 17.50 -28.40 25.75
CA PHE A 437 17.99 -27.13 26.34
C PHE A 437 17.52 -25.84 25.66
N SER A 438 16.47 -25.89 24.85
CA SER A 438 15.94 -24.71 24.16
C SER A 438 15.03 -23.89 25.07
N LEU A 439 14.98 -22.57 24.82
CA LEU A 439 14.14 -21.62 25.56
C LEU A 439 13.02 -21.11 24.66
N PHE A 440 11.78 -21.23 25.12
CA PHE A 440 10.57 -20.72 24.48
C PHE A 440 9.96 -19.67 25.40
N THR A 441 9.80 -18.45 24.92
CA THR A 441 9.24 -17.34 25.70
C THR A 441 8.20 -16.57 24.91
N ARG A 442 7.00 -16.39 25.46
CA ARG A 442 5.93 -15.54 24.86
C ARG A 442 5.58 -15.91 23.42
N ASN A 443 5.67 -17.19 23.04
CA ASN A 443 5.24 -17.64 21.72
C ASN A 443 3.74 -17.97 21.74
N ILE A 444 3.04 -17.63 20.67
CA ILE A 444 1.64 -17.98 20.43
C ILE A 444 1.62 -19.18 19.50
N ILE A 445 1.17 -20.33 20.00
CA ILE A 445 1.21 -21.62 19.30
C ILE A 445 -0.17 -22.29 19.41
N ILE A 446 -1.16 -21.67 18.80
CA ILE A 446 -2.56 -22.11 18.83
C ILE A 446 -3.10 -22.30 17.40
N LEU A 447 -4.31 -22.83 17.26
CA LEU A 447 -4.98 -23.02 15.96
C LEU A 447 -4.26 -23.95 14.98
N ASN A 448 -3.27 -24.72 15.45
CA ASN A 448 -2.60 -25.75 14.64
C ASN A 448 -3.38 -27.07 14.70
N ASN A 449 -3.31 -27.86 13.63
CA ASN A 449 -4.07 -29.08 13.43
C ASN A 449 -5.55 -28.93 13.86
N GLN A 450 -6.19 -27.85 13.40
CA GLN A 450 -7.59 -27.54 13.71
C GLN A 450 -7.90 -27.47 15.22
N CYS A 451 -6.96 -27.02 16.05
CA CYS A 451 -7.08 -27.00 17.51
C CYS A 451 -7.34 -28.38 18.15
N GLN A 452 -6.88 -29.47 17.55
CA GLN A 452 -7.00 -30.77 18.19
C GLN A 452 -6.17 -30.80 19.50
N ALA A 453 -6.78 -31.25 20.59
CA ALA A 453 -6.13 -31.32 21.91
C ALA A 453 -4.81 -32.12 21.86
N GLY A 454 -3.74 -31.51 22.39
CA GLY A 454 -2.39 -32.09 22.38
C GLY A 454 -1.63 -31.92 21.07
N TYR A 455 -2.16 -31.22 20.06
CA TYR A 455 -1.50 -31.01 18.75
C TYR A 455 -0.98 -29.59 18.51
N GLN A 456 -0.81 -28.78 19.56
CA GLN A 456 -0.25 -27.44 19.43
C GLN A 456 1.28 -27.45 19.49
N ALA A 457 1.84 -28.10 20.50
CA ALA A 457 3.27 -28.35 20.62
C ALA A 457 3.53 -29.76 21.16
N ASP A 458 4.56 -30.42 20.63
CA ASP A 458 5.06 -31.72 21.11
C ASP A 458 6.55 -31.62 21.46
N ASP A 459 6.84 -31.67 22.77
CA ASP A 459 8.18 -31.60 23.33
C ASP A 459 8.65 -32.98 23.79
N GLN A 460 9.51 -33.60 22.97
CA GLN A 460 10.19 -34.87 23.25
C GLN A 460 11.63 -34.66 23.71
N GLY A 461 12.05 -33.40 23.86
CA GLY A 461 13.37 -33.00 24.29
C GLY A 461 13.52 -32.97 25.80
N LEU A 462 14.78 -32.95 26.25
CA LEU A 462 15.14 -32.82 27.64
C LEU A 462 15.49 -31.37 27.98
N SER A 463 15.03 -30.92 29.15
CA SER A 463 15.43 -29.63 29.75
C SER A 463 15.13 -28.42 28.87
N ASN A 464 14.09 -28.48 28.03
CA ASN A 464 13.53 -27.31 27.38
C ASN A 464 12.75 -26.48 28.41
N VAL A 465 12.78 -25.16 28.26
CA VAL A 465 12.17 -24.21 29.19
C VAL A 465 11.09 -23.40 28.47
N TRP A 466 9.91 -23.35 29.08
CA TRP A 466 8.73 -22.65 28.56
C TRP A 466 8.30 -21.58 29.55
N ILE A 467 8.25 -20.31 29.10
CA ILE A 467 7.86 -19.15 29.91
C ILE A 467 6.81 -18.35 29.14
N ASP A 468 5.63 -18.13 29.74
CA ASP A 468 4.56 -17.29 29.21
C ASP A 468 4.12 -17.60 27.75
N ASN A 469 4.23 -18.87 27.33
CA ASN A 469 3.79 -19.29 26.00
C ASN A 469 2.32 -19.71 26.01
N ILE A 470 1.61 -19.41 24.93
CA ILE A 470 0.21 -19.75 24.75
C ILE A 470 0.13 -20.95 23.82
N VAL A 471 -0.25 -22.11 24.36
CA VAL A 471 -0.22 -23.40 23.65
C VAL A 471 -1.53 -24.18 23.73
N ASP A 472 -2.56 -23.63 24.38
CA ASP A 472 -3.86 -24.25 24.50
C ASP A 472 -4.92 -23.36 23.85
N CYS A 473 -5.56 -23.86 22.79
CA CYS A 473 -6.63 -23.13 22.11
C CYS A 473 -7.82 -22.87 23.04
N PHE A 474 -8.10 -23.77 23.98
CA PHE A 474 -9.28 -23.72 24.83
C PHE A 474 -8.95 -23.23 26.24
N GLY A 475 -7.68 -22.88 26.48
CA GLY A 475 -7.29 -22.12 27.65
C GLY A 475 -7.78 -20.68 27.54
N ASP A 476 -7.68 -19.99 28.67
CA ASP A 476 -8.06 -18.60 28.89
C ASP A 476 -6.87 -18.04 29.68
N PHE A 477 -5.98 -17.31 29.00
CA PHE A 477 -4.63 -17.05 29.52
C PHE A 477 -4.62 -15.93 30.56
N ASP A 478 -5.45 -14.90 30.37
CA ASP A 478 -5.62 -13.75 31.25
C ASP A 478 -6.82 -13.88 32.21
N ALA A 479 -7.65 -14.92 32.05
CA ALA A 479 -8.77 -15.30 32.92
C ALA A 479 -9.97 -14.34 32.85
N ASP A 480 -10.25 -13.82 31.66
CA ASP A 480 -11.33 -12.87 31.39
C ASP A 480 -12.64 -13.54 30.93
N GLY A 481 -12.58 -14.82 30.58
CA GLY A 481 -13.70 -15.64 30.09
C GLY A 481 -13.71 -15.87 28.58
N ALA A 482 -12.85 -15.20 27.82
CA ALA A 482 -12.55 -15.51 26.43
C ALA A 482 -11.57 -16.69 26.35
N GLN A 483 -11.67 -17.49 25.28
CA GLN A 483 -10.65 -18.51 25.03
C GLN A 483 -9.53 -17.90 24.21
N ASN A 484 -8.30 -18.36 24.39
CA ASN A 484 -7.13 -17.95 23.62
C ASN A 484 -7.37 -18.00 22.10
N ARG A 485 -8.17 -18.96 21.64
CA ARG A 485 -8.53 -19.08 20.22
C ARG A 485 -9.51 -18.00 19.75
N ASP A 486 -10.41 -17.58 20.60
CA ASP A 486 -11.45 -16.59 20.30
C ASP A 486 -10.79 -15.22 20.30
N GLU A 487 -10.00 -14.91 21.33
CA GLU A 487 -9.17 -13.69 21.42
C GLU A 487 -8.25 -13.53 20.20
N PHE A 488 -7.55 -14.59 19.81
CA PHE A 488 -6.68 -14.54 18.63
C PHE A 488 -7.46 -14.27 17.33
N ILE A 489 -8.70 -14.75 17.23
CA ILE A 489 -9.57 -14.55 16.06
C ILE A 489 -10.15 -13.13 16.07
N THR A 490 -10.56 -12.62 17.23
CA THR A 490 -11.13 -11.28 17.42
C THR A 490 -10.07 -10.18 17.47
N ARG A 491 -8.79 -10.55 17.63
CA ARG A 491 -7.63 -9.65 17.73
C ARG A 491 -7.55 -8.88 19.05
N THR A 492 -8.10 -9.44 20.11
CA THR A 492 -7.87 -8.94 21.48
C THR A 492 -6.50 -9.37 22.02
N ASP A 493 -6.00 -8.71 23.06
CA ASP A 493 -4.69 -9.02 23.63
C ASP A 493 -4.76 -10.19 24.60
N LEU A 494 -4.17 -11.33 24.20
CA LEU A 494 -4.07 -12.57 24.99
C LEU A 494 -3.41 -12.44 26.39
N TYR A 495 -2.92 -11.27 26.74
CA TYR A 495 -2.27 -10.97 28.01
C TYR A 495 -3.01 -9.88 28.82
N ASP A 496 -4.11 -9.33 28.30
CA ASP A 496 -4.86 -8.22 28.87
C ASP A 496 -6.36 -8.50 28.81
N SER A 497 -6.97 -8.65 29.98
CA SER A 497 -8.36 -9.10 30.14
C SER A 497 -9.43 -8.11 29.70
N ASP A 498 -9.02 -6.90 29.33
CA ASP A 498 -9.84 -5.73 28.99
C ASP A 498 -9.05 -4.93 27.96
N THR A 499 -9.18 -5.29 26.69
CA THR A 499 -8.30 -4.85 25.61
C THR A 499 -8.50 -3.37 25.26
N ASP A 500 -9.73 -2.86 25.33
CA ASP A 500 -10.06 -1.47 25.02
C ASP A 500 -10.15 -0.56 26.26
N SER A 501 -10.03 -1.15 27.45
CA SER A 501 -9.96 -0.48 28.75
C SER A 501 -11.24 0.27 29.14
N ASP A 502 -12.41 -0.26 28.76
CA ASP A 502 -13.73 0.28 29.11
C ASP A 502 -14.29 -0.26 30.45
N THR A 503 -13.60 -1.23 31.09
CA THR A 503 -13.97 -1.96 32.32
C THR A 503 -14.79 -3.23 32.09
N LEU A 504 -15.33 -3.46 30.90
CA LEU A 504 -15.80 -4.78 30.49
C LEU A 504 -14.59 -5.67 30.17
N LEU A 505 -14.82 -6.97 30.32
CA LEU A 505 -13.81 -7.96 29.99
C LEU A 505 -14.10 -8.46 28.59
N ASP A 506 -13.08 -8.74 27.78
CA ASP A 506 -13.29 -9.14 26.38
C ASP A 506 -14.19 -10.40 26.30
N GLY A 507 -13.98 -11.35 27.20
CA GLY A 507 -14.83 -12.54 27.34
C GLY A 507 -16.28 -12.25 27.68
N TYR A 508 -16.55 -11.20 28.45
CA TYR A 508 -17.90 -10.74 28.74
C TYR A 508 -18.53 -10.09 27.51
N GLU A 509 -17.78 -9.26 26.81
CA GLU A 509 -18.25 -8.56 25.61
C GLU A 509 -18.59 -9.53 24.49
N LEU A 510 -17.70 -10.49 24.20
CA LEU A 510 -17.95 -11.55 23.24
C LEU A 510 -19.21 -12.36 23.57
N ALA A 511 -19.53 -12.54 24.86
CA ALA A 511 -20.72 -13.24 25.31
C ALA A 511 -22.01 -12.41 25.17
N ASN A 512 -21.92 -11.07 25.23
CA ASN A 512 -23.06 -10.15 25.15
C ASN A 512 -23.22 -9.46 23.79
N GLY A 513 -22.25 -9.63 22.88
CA GLY A 513 -22.31 -9.12 21.51
C GLY A 513 -21.77 -7.70 21.33
N THR A 514 -21.17 -7.11 22.37
CA THR A 514 -20.38 -5.87 22.26
C THR A 514 -18.99 -6.15 21.67
N ASN A 515 -18.26 -5.10 21.31
CA ASN A 515 -17.02 -5.17 20.58
C ASN A 515 -15.81 -4.91 21.51
N PRO A 516 -14.98 -5.93 21.84
CA PRO A 516 -13.87 -5.83 22.79
C PRO A 516 -12.64 -5.05 22.31
N LEU A 517 -12.83 -4.23 21.28
CA LEU A 517 -11.82 -3.37 20.70
C LEU A 517 -12.33 -1.92 20.59
N ASP A 518 -13.54 -1.66 21.08
CA ASP A 518 -14.24 -0.40 20.94
C ASP A 518 -15.11 -0.15 22.19
N PRO A 519 -14.70 0.79 23.06
CA PRO A 519 -15.35 0.99 24.36
C PRO A 519 -16.80 1.50 24.27
N ASP A 520 -17.27 1.86 23.08
CA ASP A 520 -18.61 2.37 22.76
C ASP A 520 -19.03 1.69 21.44
N THR A 521 -19.68 0.53 21.56
CA THR A 521 -19.91 -0.39 20.43
C THR A 521 -20.84 0.18 19.36
N ASP A 522 -21.84 0.97 19.75
CA ASP A 522 -22.81 1.54 18.82
C ASP A 522 -22.55 3.01 18.46
N GLY A 523 -21.63 3.66 19.17
CA GLY A 523 -21.09 4.98 18.86
C GLY A 523 -22.01 6.13 19.23
N ASP A 524 -22.90 5.95 20.21
CA ASP A 524 -23.84 6.98 20.66
C ASP A 524 -23.22 7.98 21.67
N GLY A 525 -22.08 7.61 22.27
CA GLY A 525 -21.33 8.39 23.25
C GLY A 525 -21.41 7.89 24.69
N LEU A 526 -22.13 6.80 24.97
CA LEU A 526 -22.06 6.03 26.22
C LEU A 526 -21.11 4.84 26.01
N ASP A 527 -20.32 4.51 27.05
CA ASP A 527 -19.50 3.29 26.99
C ASP A 527 -20.34 2.05 27.33
N ASP A 528 -19.96 0.90 26.77
CA ASP A 528 -20.72 -0.34 26.86
C ASP A 528 -20.93 -0.75 28.34
N TYR A 529 -19.92 -0.51 29.19
CA TYR A 529 -20.02 -0.70 30.64
C TYR A 529 -21.17 0.13 31.24
N SER A 530 -21.23 1.43 30.94
CA SER A 530 -22.24 2.34 31.47
C SER A 530 -23.63 1.97 31.01
N GLU A 531 -23.78 1.59 29.75
CA GLU A 531 -25.07 1.15 29.22
C GLU A 531 -25.58 -0.10 29.91
N LEU A 532 -24.76 -1.14 30.04
CA LEU A 532 -25.19 -2.41 30.61
C LEU A 532 -25.39 -2.38 32.14
N PHE A 533 -24.61 -1.57 32.86
CA PHE A 533 -24.58 -1.61 34.33
C PHE A 533 -25.06 -0.34 35.05
N ILE A 534 -25.13 0.80 34.36
CA ILE A 534 -25.56 2.08 34.95
C ILE A 534 -26.93 2.50 34.39
N HIS A 535 -27.06 2.56 33.07
CA HIS A 535 -28.23 3.11 32.38
C HIS A 535 -29.27 2.05 32.01
N PHE A 536 -28.85 0.79 31.90
CA PHE A 536 -29.67 -0.35 31.46
C PHE A 536 -30.25 -0.17 30.05
N THR A 537 -29.48 0.50 29.18
CA THR A 537 -29.73 0.64 27.75
C THR A 537 -29.06 -0.50 26.97
N ASN A 538 -29.23 -0.54 25.66
CA ASN A 538 -28.70 -1.58 24.79
C ASN A 538 -27.44 -1.10 24.07
N ALA A 539 -26.27 -1.51 24.58
CA ALA A 539 -24.94 -1.19 24.05
C ALA A 539 -24.62 -1.63 22.60
N THR A 540 -25.60 -2.08 21.84
CA THR A 540 -25.46 -2.41 20.41
C THR A 540 -26.44 -1.65 19.53
N ASN A 541 -27.15 -0.69 20.12
CA ASN A 541 -28.23 0.05 19.51
C ASN A 541 -28.36 1.44 20.15
N SER A 542 -27.87 2.44 19.43
CA SER A 542 -27.75 3.83 19.86
C SER A 542 -29.06 4.56 20.25
N ASP A 543 -30.20 3.89 20.15
CA ASP A 543 -31.57 4.39 20.41
C ASP A 543 -32.40 3.20 20.90
N THR A 544 -32.34 2.95 22.21
CA THR A 544 -32.81 1.72 22.84
C THR A 544 -34.32 1.53 22.71
N ASP A 545 -35.10 2.61 22.82
CA ASP A 545 -36.56 2.56 22.76
C ASP A 545 -37.18 2.90 21.40
N ASN A 546 -36.33 3.32 20.44
CA ASN A 546 -36.65 3.57 19.04
C ASN A 546 -37.55 4.78 18.81
N ASP A 547 -37.38 5.84 19.59
CA ASP A 547 -38.13 7.09 19.46
C ASP A 547 -37.43 8.14 18.56
N ASN A 548 -36.22 7.82 18.07
CA ASN A 548 -35.31 8.64 17.26
C ASN A 548 -34.47 9.68 18.04
N VAL A 549 -34.34 9.53 19.35
CA VAL A 549 -33.32 10.19 20.17
C VAL A 549 -32.29 9.14 20.58
N THR A 550 -31.02 9.52 20.70
CA THR A 550 -30.00 8.56 21.15
C THR A 550 -29.97 8.48 22.66
N ASP A 551 -29.61 7.32 23.20
CA ASP A 551 -29.60 7.09 24.66
C ASP A 551 -28.73 8.12 25.38
N PHE A 552 -27.56 8.43 24.81
CA PHE A 552 -26.69 9.52 25.28
C PHE A 552 -27.42 10.88 25.34
N ALA A 553 -28.16 11.23 24.29
CA ALA A 553 -28.83 12.53 24.21
C ALA A 553 -29.98 12.61 25.21
N GLU A 554 -30.73 11.54 25.40
CA GLU A 554 -31.78 11.47 26.39
C GLU A 554 -31.25 11.67 27.80
N LEU A 555 -30.19 10.95 28.17
CA LEU A 555 -29.64 10.99 29.53
C LEU A 555 -28.86 12.28 29.82
N ASN A 556 -28.11 12.80 28.84
CA ASN A 556 -27.15 13.90 29.07
C ASN A 556 -27.60 15.26 28.52
N VAL A 557 -28.60 15.30 27.64
CA VAL A 557 -29.10 16.55 27.01
C VAL A 557 -30.54 16.83 27.39
N HIS A 558 -31.43 15.84 27.26
CA HIS A 558 -32.88 16.03 27.37
C HIS A 558 -33.46 15.65 28.74
N SER A 559 -32.70 14.90 29.55
CA SER A 559 -33.17 14.36 30.84
C SER A 559 -34.41 13.46 30.71
N THR A 560 -34.56 12.81 29.57
CA THR A 560 -35.60 11.82 29.27
C THR A 560 -35.13 10.41 29.60
N ASN A 561 -36.01 9.42 29.51
CA ASN A 561 -35.72 8.02 29.84
C ASN A 561 -35.49 7.18 28.58
N ALA A 562 -34.23 6.88 28.29
CA ALA A 562 -33.77 6.09 27.14
C ALA A 562 -34.29 4.66 26.98
N THR A 563 -35.20 4.21 27.86
CA THR A 563 -35.87 2.91 27.75
C THR A 563 -37.38 3.03 27.61
N ASN A 564 -37.87 4.25 27.43
CA ASN A 564 -39.28 4.59 27.40
C ASN A 564 -39.52 5.76 26.43
N PRO A 565 -40.13 5.49 25.27
CA PRO A 565 -40.18 6.45 24.16
C PRO A 565 -41.11 7.65 24.40
N ASP A 566 -41.68 7.80 25.60
CA ASP A 566 -42.67 8.81 26.00
C ASP A 566 -42.54 9.00 27.52
N THR A 567 -41.62 9.87 27.92
CA THR A 567 -41.14 10.03 29.30
C THR A 567 -42.23 10.52 30.24
N ASP A 568 -43.06 11.46 29.80
CA ASP A 568 -44.11 12.06 30.63
C ASP A 568 -45.50 11.40 30.49
N ASN A 569 -45.65 10.52 29.50
CA ASN A 569 -46.85 9.72 29.20
C ASN A 569 -48.05 10.55 28.75
N ASP A 570 -47.83 11.65 28.02
CA ASP A 570 -48.91 12.46 27.45
C ASP A 570 -49.43 11.95 26.09
N GLY A 571 -48.65 11.06 25.44
CA GLY A 571 -48.98 10.43 24.16
C GLY A 571 -48.21 10.98 22.95
N LEU A 572 -47.35 11.99 23.13
CA LEU A 572 -46.25 12.31 22.23
C LEU A 572 -45.01 11.49 22.64
N SER A 573 -44.12 11.24 21.69
CA SER A 573 -42.85 10.57 22.02
C SER A 573 -41.78 11.61 22.25
N ASP A 574 -40.79 11.35 23.11
CA ASP A 574 -39.74 12.33 23.42
C ASP A 574 -39.06 12.81 22.14
N GLY A 575 -38.79 11.90 21.20
CA GLY A 575 -38.26 12.21 19.89
C GLY A 575 -39.18 13.05 18.99
N ASN A 576 -40.50 12.95 19.10
CA ASN A 576 -41.41 13.85 18.38
C ASN A 576 -41.40 15.24 19.00
N GLU A 577 -41.39 15.32 20.32
CA GLU A 577 -41.34 16.58 21.05
C GLU A 577 -40.03 17.33 20.78
N ILE A 578 -38.90 16.64 20.86
CA ILE A 578 -37.57 17.21 20.61
C ILE A 578 -37.38 17.56 19.13
N ASN A 579 -37.74 16.67 18.21
CA ASN A 579 -37.38 16.83 16.79
C ASN A 579 -38.45 17.49 15.92
N ILE A 580 -39.71 17.49 16.34
CA ILE A 580 -40.85 17.96 15.53
C ILE A 580 -41.58 19.14 16.19
N HIS A 581 -42.02 18.98 17.43
CA HIS A 581 -42.94 19.92 18.08
C HIS A 581 -42.23 21.01 18.89
N LEU A 582 -40.97 20.77 19.27
CA LEU A 582 -40.13 21.64 20.10
C LEU A 582 -40.74 21.92 21.48
N THR A 583 -41.40 20.92 22.05
CA THR A 583 -41.98 20.91 23.39
C THR A 583 -41.01 20.31 24.43
N ASP A 584 -41.35 20.40 25.73
CA ASP A 584 -40.59 19.80 26.83
C ASP A 584 -41.04 18.34 27.05
N PRO A 585 -40.23 17.33 26.66
CA PRO A 585 -40.59 15.90 26.76
C PRO A 585 -40.71 15.36 28.19
N THR A 586 -40.54 16.23 29.18
CA THR A 586 -40.70 15.89 30.59
C THR A 586 -41.92 16.54 31.22
N SER A 587 -42.75 17.24 30.44
CA SER A 587 -43.89 18.01 30.89
C SER A 587 -45.09 17.83 29.96
N THR A 588 -46.16 17.21 30.49
CA THR A 588 -47.40 16.93 29.73
C THR A 588 -48.16 18.18 29.27
N ASP A 589 -47.64 19.37 29.57
CA ASP A 589 -48.17 20.72 29.37
C ASP A 589 -46.94 21.63 29.44
N THR A 590 -46.36 21.94 28.29
CA THR A 590 -45.06 22.60 28.15
C THR A 590 -45.09 24.05 28.64
N ASP A 591 -46.20 24.75 28.47
CA ASP A 591 -46.31 26.17 28.78
C ASP A 591 -47.11 26.49 30.05
N GLY A 592 -47.83 25.50 30.59
CA GLY A 592 -48.52 25.54 31.86
C GLY A 592 -49.86 26.25 31.84
N ASP A 593 -50.50 26.40 30.67
CA ASP A 593 -51.83 27.02 30.54
C ASP A 593 -52.98 26.07 30.96
N GLY A 594 -52.71 24.76 31.01
CA GLY A 594 -53.62 23.71 31.42
C GLY A 594 -54.22 22.87 30.29
N LEU A 595 -53.86 23.13 29.03
CA LEU A 595 -53.97 22.17 27.92
C LEU A 595 -52.70 21.33 27.82
N SER A 596 -52.82 20.06 27.42
CA SER A 596 -51.63 19.24 27.15
C SER A 596 -51.13 19.47 25.72
N ASP A 597 -49.84 19.30 25.49
CA ASP A 597 -49.22 19.49 24.17
C ASP A 597 -49.95 18.74 23.04
N PRO A 598 -50.33 17.44 23.18
CA PRO A 598 -51.13 16.78 22.15
C PRO A 598 -52.56 17.31 21.98
N ASP A 599 -53.16 17.90 23.02
CA ASP A 599 -54.48 18.55 22.93
C ASP A 599 -54.36 19.87 22.15
N GLU A 600 -53.31 20.65 22.39
CA GLU A 600 -53.00 21.88 21.66
C GLU A 600 -52.69 21.63 20.19
N LEU A 601 -51.84 20.64 19.89
CA LEU A 601 -51.61 20.18 18.52
C LEU A 601 -52.90 19.71 17.84
N GLY A 602 -53.82 19.11 18.61
CA GLY A 602 -55.15 18.72 18.15
C GLY A 602 -56.07 19.91 17.83
N ASN A 603 -55.93 21.01 18.57
CA ASN A 603 -56.66 22.26 18.37
C ASN A 603 -55.96 23.24 17.42
N ASN A 604 -54.73 22.94 16.97
CA ASN A 604 -53.84 23.79 16.16
C ASN A 604 -53.33 25.05 16.88
N THR A 605 -53.34 25.04 18.21
CA THR A 605 -52.68 26.06 19.03
C THR A 605 -51.19 25.77 19.18
N ASN A 606 -50.42 26.66 19.81
CA ASN A 606 -48.98 26.53 19.95
C ASN A 606 -48.59 26.05 21.37
N PRO A 607 -48.13 24.79 21.54
CA PRO A 607 -47.80 24.20 22.85
C PRO A 607 -46.70 24.87 23.68
N SER A 608 -46.11 25.95 23.17
CA SER A 608 -45.04 26.68 23.84
C SER A 608 -45.48 28.08 24.27
N LEU A 609 -46.75 28.44 24.04
CA LEU A 609 -47.31 29.76 24.28
C LEU A 609 -48.67 29.60 24.96
N PRO A 610 -48.81 30.02 26.23
CA PRO A 610 -50.08 29.89 26.93
C PRO A 610 -51.24 30.66 26.26
N ASP A 611 -50.92 31.57 25.35
CA ASP A 611 -51.81 32.48 24.64
C ASP A 611 -51.28 32.55 23.19
N THR A 612 -51.91 31.79 22.29
CA THR A 612 -51.39 31.56 20.93
C THR A 612 -51.50 32.82 20.06
N ASP A 613 -52.57 33.60 20.18
CA ASP A 613 -52.84 34.77 19.34
C ASP A 613 -52.48 36.11 20.00
N ASN A 614 -52.11 36.10 21.28
CA ASN A 614 -51.64 37.21 22.11
C ASN A 614 -52.71 38.27 22.40
N ASP A 615 -53.96 37.85 22.56
CA ASP A 615 -55.09 38.73 22.88
C ASP A 615 -55.26 39.00 24.40
N GLY A 616 -54.59 38.19 25.24
CA GLY A 616 -54.62 38.26 26.69
C GLY A 616 -55.44 37.17 27.40
N LEU A 617 -56.05 36.24 26.67
CA LEU A 617 -56.63 35.00 27.17
C LEU A 617 -55.66 33.84 26.91
N SER A 618 -55.78 32.80 27.72
CA SER A 618 -55.03 31.57 27.43
C SER A 618 -55.85 30.66 26.54
N ASP A 619 -55.21 29.79 25.77
CA ASP A 619 -55.89 28.88 24.85
C ASP A 619 -56.96 28.04 25.58
N LEU A 620 -56.66 27.57 26.81
CA LEU A 620 -57.63 26.90 27.68
C LEU A 620 -58.85 27.78 28.02
N ASN A 621 -58.61 29.06 28.35
CA ASN A 621 -59.66 29.99 28.73
C ASN A 621 -60.56 30.32 27.53
N GLU A 622 -60.01 30.41 26.33
CA GLU A 622 -60.76 30.67 25.11
C GLU A 622 -61.69 29.51 24.76
N LEU A 623 -61.19 28.27 24.81
CA LEU A 623 -62.02 27.07 24.69
C LEU A 623 -63.12 27.02 25.75
N GLY A 624 -62.85 27.52 26.96
CA GLY A 624 -63.83 27.64 28.05
C GLY A 624 -64.89 28.72 27.83
N ASN A 625 -64.55 29.81 27.14
CA ASN A 625 -65.44 30.95 26.84
C ASN A 625 -66.12 30.85 25.45
N ASN A 626 -65.75 29.87 24.62
CA ASN A 626 -66.19 29.69 23.23
C ASN A 626 -65.69 30.77 22.27
N THR A 627 -64.50 31.34 22.51
CA THR A 627 -63.75 32.15 21.54
C THR A 627 -62.80 31.26 20.73
N ASP A 628 -62.22 31.76 19.63
CA ASP A 628 -61.28 31.01 18.78
C ASP A 628 -59.82 31.31 19.20
N PRO A 629 -59.05 30.34 19.76
CA PRO A 629 -57.67 30.55 20.22
C PRO A 629 -56.64 30.99 19.17
N LEU A 630 -57.08 31.15 17.92
CA LEU A 630 -56.26 31.57 16.78
C LEU A 630 -56.69 32.93 16.24
N ASP A 631 -57.68 33.57 16.86
CA ASP A 631 -58.30 34.81 16.40
C ASP A 631 -58.54 35.79 17.55
N SER A 632 -57.65 36.78 17.65
CA SER A 632 -57.57 37.70 18.78
C SER A 632 -58.78 38.65 18.97
N ASP A 633 -59.75 38.60 18.05
CA ASP A 633 -60.95 39.44 17.95
C ASP A 633 -62.05 38.59 17.28
N SER A 634 -62.71 37.73 18.07
CA SER A 634 -63.60 36.67 17.60
C SER A 634 -64.83 37.17 16.84
N ASP A 635 -65.25 38.42 17.04
CA ASP A 635 -66.43 39.01 16.40
C ASP A 635 -66.13 40.19 15.44
N ASP A 636 -64.85 40.43 15.15
CA ASP A 636 -64.32 41.43 14.20
C ASP A 636 -64.73 42.89 14.52
N ASP A 637 -64.86 43.24 15.80
CA ASP A 637 -65.36 44.56 16.23
C ASP A 637 -64.26 45.60 16.56
N TYR A 638 -62.99 45.18 16.47
CA TYR A 638 -61.77 45.91 16.81
C TYR A 638 -61.42 45.98 18.30
N LEU A 639 -62.07 45.19 19.15
CA LEU A 639 -61.71 44.94 20.54
C LEU A 639 -61.19 43.49 20.67
N LEU A 640 -60.21 43.27 21.55
CA LEU A 640 -59.63 41.93 21.70
C LEU A 640 -60.44 41.14 22.73
N ASP A 641 -60.65 39.83 22.54
CA ASP A 641 -61.51 39.02 23.42
C ASP A 641 -61.08 39.10 24.89
N GLY A 642 -59.76 39.08 25.15
CA GLY A 642 -59.19 39.26 26.48
C GLY A 642 -59.46 40.63 27.10
N VAL A 643 -59.54 41.69 26.28
CA VAL A 643 -59.95 43.01 26.73
C VAL A 643 -61.44 43.02 27.02
N GLU A 644 -62.25 42.41 26.18
CA GLU A 644 -63.70 42.33 26.31
C GLU A 644 -64.15 41.67 27.60
N LEU A 645 -63.61 40.48 27.91
CA LEU A 645 -63.87 39.82 29.19
C LEU A 645 -63.42 40.66 30.39
N SER A 646 -62.36 41.46 30.24
CA SER A 646 -61.85 42.34 31.30
C SER A 646 -62.76 43.55 31.57
N ILE A 647 -63.46 44.05 30.54
CA ILE A 647 -64.38 45.20 30.66
C ILE A 647 -65.86 44.77 30.77
N GLY A 648 -66.16 43.49 30.51
CA GLY A 648 -67.47 42.87 30.68
C GLY A 648 -68.35 42.85 29.43
N THR A 649 -67.79 43.13 28.24
CA THR A 649 -68.46 42.91 26.94
C THR A 649 -68.41 41.42 26.56
N ASP A 650 -69.23 41.00 25.59
CA ASP A 650 -69.32 39.62 25.11
C ASP A 650 -68.46 39.45 23.85
N PRO A 651 -67.33 38.70 23.91
CA PRO A 651 -66.38 38.57 22.79
C PRO A 651 -66.92 37.92 21.51
N ASN A 652 -68.16 37.44 21.55
CA ASN A 652 -68.82 36.83 20.39
C ASN A 652 -69.97 37.70 19.87
N ASN A 653 -70.07 38.95 20.33
CA ASN A 653 -71.12 39.87 19.98
C ASN A 653 -70.62 41.31 19.85
N SER A 654 -70.33 41.69 18.61
CA SER A 654 -69.80 43.00 18.20
C SER A 654 -70.57 44.24 18.69
N ASP A 655 -71.74 44.09 19.30
CA ASP A 655 -72.59 45.16 19.85
C ASP A 655 -73.27 44.59 21.10
N THR A 656 -72.55 44.61 22.24
CA THR A 656 -72.95 43.91 23.48
C THR A 656 -74.28 44.44 24.02
N ASP A 657 -74.50 45.75 23.94
CA ASP A 657 -75.65 46.41 24.52
C ASP A 657 -76.84 46.58 23.56
N GLY A 658 -76.61 46.35 22.26
CA GLY A 658 -77.60 46.25 21.20
C GLY A 658 -78.11 47.59 20.68
N ASP A 659 -77.33 48.67 20.81
CA ASP A 659 -77.73 50.01 20.41
C ASP A 659 -77.40 50.38 18.95
N GLY A 660 -76.59 49.55 18.29
CA GLY A 660 -76.19 49.67 16.89
C GLY A 660 -74.80 50.30 16.66
N SER A 661 -74.06 50.63 17.71
CA SER A 661 -72.61 50.87 17.66
C SER A 661 -71.87 49.61 18.08
N ILE A 662 -70.65 49.41 17.56
CA ILE A 662 -69.85 48.24 17.94
C ILE A 662 -68.93 48.57 19.12
N ASP A 663 -68.69 47.61 20.02
CA ASP A 663 -68.04 47.84 21.32
C ASP A 663 -66.63 48.45 21.14
N GLY A 664 -65.83 47.94 20.20
CA GLY A 664 -64.52 48.48 19.86
C GLY A 664 -64.53 49.95 19.41
N VAL A 665 -65.59 50.40 18.74
CA VAL A 665 -65.77 51.81 18.34
C VAL A 665 -66.15 52.69 19.52
N GLU A 666 -66.95 52.16 20.45
CA GLU A 666 -67.38 52.87 21.66
C GLU A 666 -66.20 53.08 22.61
N VAL A 667 -65.43 52.02 22.88
CA VAL A 667 -64.18 52.08 23.64
C VAL A 667 -63.19 53.05 22.98
N GLY A 668 -62.98 52.95 21.66
CA GLY A 668 -62.10 53.85 20.90
C GLY A 668 -62.54 55.32 20.90
N SER A 669 -63.83 55.58 21.09
CA SER A 669 -64.42 56.92 21.19
C SER A 669 -64.56 57.44 22.63
N GLY A 670 -64.26 56.59 23.63
CA GLY A 670 -64.33 56.90 25.06
C GLY A 670 -65.73 56.82 25.66
N ASN A 671 -66.65 56.07 25.05
CA ASN A 671 -67.97 55.77 25.59
C ASN A 671 -68.02 54.37 26.26
N ASP A 672 -69.09 54.07 26.98
CA ASP A 672 -69.30 52.81 27.72
C ASP A 672 -70.06 51.77 26.88
N PRO A 673 -69.42 50.68 26.41
CA PRO A 673 -70.03 49.67 25.53
C PRO A 673 -71.09 48.77 26.22
N LEU A 674 -71.40 49.04 27.48
CA LEU A 674 -72.43 48.35 28.24
C LEU A 674 -73.66 49.25 28.53
N ASP A 675 -73.66 50.50 28.05
CA ASP A 675 -74.75 51.46 28.21
C ASP A 675 -75.37 51.86 26.86
N PRO A 676 -76.56 51.33 26.50
CA PRO A 676 -77.26 51.62 25.23
C PRO A 676 -77.62 53.11 25.01
N GLY A 677 -77.29 53.96 25.99
CA GLY A 677 -77.43 55.39 26.00
C GLY A 677 -76.20 56.17 25.56
N ASP A 678 -75.02 55.57 25.45
CA ASP A 678 -73.71 56.23 25.33
C ASP A 678 -72.92 55.79 24.09
N TYR A 679 -73.36 56.22 22.90
CA TYR A 679 -72.74 55.88 21.62
C TYR A 679 -72.21 57.08 20.81
N PRO A 680 -71.24 56.88 19.90
CA PRO A 680 -70.68 57.94 19.07
C PRO A 680 -71.75 58.64 18.19
N GLY A 681 -71.94 59.94 18.40
CA GLY A 681 -72.80 60.78 17.55
C GLY A 681 -74.03 61.40 18.22
N LYS A 682 -74.18 61.31 19.54
CA LYS A 682 -75.37 61.80 20.26
C LYS A 682 -75.38 63.26 20.72
N THR A 683 -74.43 64.13 20.35
CA THR A 683 -74.55 65.59 20.68
C THR A 683 -74.22 66.55 19.53
N LEU A 684 -74.93 67.69 19.58
CA LEU A 684 -75.33 68.63 18.52
C LEU A 684 -74.23 69.50 17.88
N GLU A 685 -74.50 69.89 16.62
CA GLU A 685 -74.05 71.11 15.92
C GLU A 685 -72.54 71.30 15.64
N ASP A 686 -72.07 70.80 14.48
CA ASP A 686 -71.27 71.64 13.56
C ASP A 686 -71.14 71.04 12.14
N GLN A 687 -72.10 71.38 11.27
CA GLN A 687 -72.22 70.87 9.89
C GLN A 687 -71.30 71.53 8.84
N ASN A 688 -70.14 72.12 9.17
CA ASN A 688 -69.33 72.84 8.17
C ASN A 688 -67.80 72.63 8.19
N LEU A 689 -67.25 71.74 9.02
CA LEU A 689 -65.79 71.49 9.04
C LEU A 689 -65.35 70.26 8.23
N LEU A 690 -66.21 69.23 8.10
CA LEU A 690 -65.87 68.00 7.38
C LEU A 690 -65.81 68.18 5.84
N LEU A 691 -66.61 69.10 5.28
CA LEU A 691 -66.60 69.40 3.84
C LEU A 691 -65.33 70.17 3.41
N LEU A 692 -64.67 70.89 4.34
CA LEU A 692 -63.43 71.61 4.08
C LEU A 692 -62.20 70.70 4.21
N ILE A 693 -62.25 69.70 5.11
CA ILE A 693 -61.19 68.70 5.31
C ILE A 693 -61.14 67.72 4.12
N PHE A 694 -62.29 67.28 3.60
CA PHE A 694 -62.34 66.43 2.40
C PHE A 694 -61.80 67.12 1.13
N LEU A 695 -61.98 68.43 0.99
CA LEU A 695 -61.44 69.20 -0.14
C LEU A 695 -59.90 69.39 -0.04
N LEU A 696 -59.34 69.43 1.17
CA LEU A 696 -57.90 69.57 1.38
C LEU A 696 -57.15 68.24 1.25
N ILE A 697 -57.74 67.12 1.70
CA ILE A 697 -57.14 65.78 1.57
C ILE A 697 -57.13 65.33 0.09
N THR A 698 -58.17 65.63 -0.68
CA THR A 698 -58.22 65.30 -2.12
C THR A 698 -57.19 66.07 -2.95
N ILE A 699 -56.82 67.29 -2.56
CA ILE A 699 -55.71 68.05 -3.19
C ILE A 699 -54.34 67.49 -2.76
N GLY A 700 -54.18 67.06 -1.51
CA GLY A 700 -52.94 66.47 -1.00
C GLY A 700 -52.60 65.11 -1.63
N VAL A 701 -53.58 64.24 -1.80
CA VAL A 701 -53.40 62.90 -2.40
C VAL A 701 -53.07 63.01 -3.90
N LEU A 702 -53.59 64.01 -4.61
CA LEU A 702 -53.26 64.26 -6.02
C LEU A 702 -51.83 64.78 -6.21
N VAL A 703 -51.29 65.55 -5.26
CA VAL A 703 -49.91 66.08 -5.29
C VAL A 703 -48.88 65.01 -4.88
N ALA A 704 -49.21 64.13 -3.93
CA ALA A 704 -48.33 63.03 -3.53
C ALA A 704 -48.24 61.93 -4.61
N ALA A 705 -49.35 61.61 -5.30
CA ALA A 705 -49.35 60.66 -6.41
C ALA A 705 -48.46 61.13 -7.59
N ILE A 706 -48.38 62.44 -7.83
CA ILE A 706 -47.48 63.03 -8.84
C ILE A 706 -45.99 62.94 -8.40
N PHE A 707 -45.69 63.06 -7.11
CA PHE A 707 -44.32 62.91 -6.59
C PHE A 707 -43.83 61.46 -6.57
N ILE A 708 -44.71 60.49 -6.28
CA ILE A 708 -44.36 59.06 -6.28
C ILE A 708 -44.15 58.55 -7.72
N PHE A 709 -44.88 59.08 -8.71
CA PHE A 709 -44.68 58.73 -10.12
C PHE A 709 -43.37 59.29 -10.72
N LEU A 710 -42.80 60.37 -10.14
CA LEU A 710 -41.55 61.00 -10.59
C LEU A 710 -40.28 60.44 -9.92
N LYS A 711 -40.37 59.73 -8.79
CA LYS A 711 -39.18 59.17 -8.08
C LYS A 711 -38.84 57.73 -8.47
N LYS A 712 -39.68 57.03 -9.23
CA LYS A 712 -39.41 55.67 -9.79
C LYS A 712 -38.58 55.67 -11.10
N ARG A 713 -37.96 56.80 -11.46
CA ARG A 713 -36.97 56.93 -12.54
C ARG A 713 -35.72 57.68 -12.05
N THR A 714 -34.94 57.03 -11.20
CA THR A 714 -33.47 57.12 -11.10
C THR A 714 -32.97 55.94 -10.30
#